data_AF-A0A7K0P3U5-F1
#
_entry.id   AF-A0A7K0P3U5-F1
#
_cell.length_a   1.000
_cell.length_b   1.000
_cell.length_c   1.000
_cell.angle_alpha   90.00
_cell.angle_beta   90.00
_cell.angle_gamma   90.00
#
_symmetry.space_group_name_H-M   'P 1'
#
loop_
_entity.id
_entity.type
_entity.pdbx_description
1 polymer ?
#
loop_
_entity_poly.entity_id
_entity_poly.type
_entity_poly.pdbx_seq_one_letter_code
_entity_poly.pdbx_strand_id
1 'polypeptide(L)'
;MLATAIGFVCVTAMMVGTAVQTSAADAELSPVASKTFDDLSACMKQPTSQLNVLYLLDASSSLEEDTDPQRLRGKILAQAIEQLGALSADRKVNYAVSSFDLGYQERKAWSPLTPESAGDAATWAEQQYGWWGAGLGTDWLSALSGGLGTMQAAPNAKVACQLMVWVTDGGINVNGNKNAYDVNSAAMEEICGVDPITGTATGSPAVVDAIRSAGIHLVAVALASDEYLSTLSGDELADEQSKFAYLVPVSEGAGEVSNAGMTGGASKTIAYPCGVSPVPEDWATGAFVLGASPIALAYQFSAITNRIRGGQSLGAGIEVPGAFEVEPGINRVNIQLAGSAWSITDPSGVVVASSSGSTQGPSVQSTTQGELVNIQIDEPALRPGSWKIDVTDAKAAAQVYVYALLRGEADIPQLRVGESSEIVIEIVSDITGEPARRSDYSTGPISATALGQGVNPVELNCLEDVTLLRYTCALDPTAVGTTIIKASLDVNSLRGERLYPFRGSFSAPVSPQASYPQVLPDQISLTPLDGGRGHATGELTLKGPEKGSGEVCLPAASDVAITQDVVDRQSTYAFGGSAWGTCISVGQGQTVTASFDVSNEVQATGTVSGAFSVELKSSESDEVVTQKVTFDFDSIRQGTPPWWLLLGLIVLGLALPIALLYGQARSASKLVMKGLQVATVDVILEFSSGFVSVSRAKPAGGQLITLEDWQWPLSSGSARSFAAPGGVTLKAVTPKNPLGSITARAAANRGTRVVSCQGMSDRGAWAPIGLNPSGEWFISASSSSLADKSRSAVEATLVAFLSPDFGDLGGQSMEMSGDVQARFMSSEWAAIREATGSVNADVDLPGDTGGGPWGGAGAQPPSTTGPTGSGAAGGSSPELPPVIDPDKLWD
;
A
#
# COMPACT_ATOMS: atom_id res chain seq x y z
N MET A 1 85.03 -38.73 -27.46
CA MET A 1 85.35 -39.61 -26.31
C MET A 1 84.49 -39.15 -25.14
N LEU A 2 83.80 -40.09 -24.48
CA LEU A 2 83.15 -40.01 -23.15
C LEU A 2 82.38 -38.72 -22.78
N ALA A 3 81.05 -38.81 -22.66
CA ALA A 3 80.33 -39.13 -21.42
C ALA A 3 80.07 -37.87 -20.56
N THR A 4 78.81 -37.62 -20.18
CA THR A 4 78.27 -37.93 -18.85
C THR A 4 76.84 -37.39 -18.77
N ALA A 5 75.90 -38.29 -18.54
CA ALA A 5 74.50 -38.02 -18.23
C ALA A 5 74.35 -37.79 -16.71
N ILE A 6 73.63 -36.75 -16.30
CA ILE A 6 72.98 -36.67 -14.99
C ILE A 6 71.57 -36.09 -15.23
N GLY A 7 70.58 -36.91 -14.89
CA GLY A 7 69.17 -36.63 -15.09
C GLY A 7 68.57 -35.69 -14.07
N PHE A 8 67.49 -35.04 -14.49
CA PHE A 8 66.41 -34.60 -13.61
C PHE A 8 65.10 -34.96 -14.31
N VAL A 9 64.42 -35.97 -13.77
CA VAL A 9 63.07 -36.37 -14.20
C VAL A 9 62.10 -35.39 -13.54
N CYS A 10 61.62 -34.41 -14.30
CA CYS A 10 60.40 -33.68 -13.94
C CYS A 10 59.20 -34.56 -14.28
N VAL A 11 58.58 -35.14 -13.25
CA VAL A 11 57.25 -35.76 -13.34
C VAL A 11 56.24 -34.62 -13.45
N THR A 12 55.80 -34.29 -14.67
CA THR A 12 54.61 -33.48 -14.91
C THR A 12 53.39 -34.37 -14.67
N ALA A 13 52.78 -34.25 -13.50
CA ALA A 13 51.47 -34.82 -13.23
C ALA A 13 50.43 -34.09 -14.11
N MET A 14 49.86 -34.80 -15.09
CA MET A 14 48.64 -34.38 -15.77
C MET A 14 47.50 -34.41 -14.74
N MET A 15 47.12 -33.25 -14.20
CA MET A 15 45.82 -33.10 -13.57
C MET A 15 44.77 -33.06 -14.68
N VAL A 16 44.09 -34.19 -14.89
CA VAL A 16 42.78 -34.19 -15.55
C VAL A 16 41.82 -33.56 -14.55
N GLY A 17 41.64 -32.24 -14.65
CA GLY A 17 40.57 -31.55 -13.96
C GLY A 17 39.25 -31.97 -14.58
N THR A 18 38.57 -32.96 -13.99
CA THR A 18 37.14 -33.16 -14.19
C THR A 18 36.46 -31.93 -13.61
N ALA A 19 36.11 -30.98 -14.47
CA ALA A 19 35.14 -29.94 -14.12
C ALA A 19 33.83 -30.67 -13.81
N VAL A 20 33.49 -30.74 -12.52
CA VAL A 20 32.16 -31.13 -12.08
C VAL A 20 31.25 -30.00 -12.55
N GLN A 21 30.55 -30.21 -13.67
CA GLN A 21 29.42 -29.39 -14.06
C GLN A 21 28.32 -29.67 -13.05
N THR A 22 28.02 -28.70 -12.19
CA THR A 22 26.77 -28.64 -11.46
C THR A 22 25.67 -28.35 -12.49
N SER A 23 25.06 -29.40 -13.01
CA SER A 23 23.73 -29.29 -13.59
C SER A 23 22.82 -28.75 -12.50
N ALA A 24 22.33 -27.51 -12.64
CA ALA A 24 21.18 -27.04 -11.88
C ALA A 24 20.03 -28.00 -12.21
N ALA A 25 19.82 -28.98 -11.33
CA ALA A 25 18.75 -29.93 -11.49
C ALA A 25 17.43 -29.16 -11.46
N ASP A 26 16.67 -29.28 -12.54
CA ASP A 26 15.28 -28.85 -12.65
C ASP A 26 14.51 -29.27 -11.40
N ALA A 27 14.06 -28.30 -10.61
CA ALA A 27 12.95 -28.54 -9.70
C ALA A 27 11.68 -28.58 -10.55
N GLU A 28 11.36 -29.75 -11.10
CA GLU A 28 10.07 -30.01 -11.73
C GLU A 28 8.97 -29.68 -10.70
N LEU A 29 8.07 -28.74 -11.02
CA LEU A 29 7.00 -28.33 -10.11
C LEU A 29 6.16 -29.55 -9.71
N SER A 30 5.80 -29.65 -8.42
CA SER A 30 4.92 -30.71 -7.96
C SER A 30 3.55 -30.62 -8.68
N PRO A 31 2.76 -31.72 -8.72
CA PRO A 31 1.40 -31.66 -9.24
C PRO A 31 0.52 -30.63 -8.53
N VAL A 32 0.75 -30.42 -7.23
CA VAL A 32 0.02 -29.41 -6.44
C VAL A 32 0.44 -28.01 -6.85
N ALA A 33 1.75 -27.76 -6.96
CA ALA A 33 2.27 -26.48 -7.45
C ALA A 33 1.77 -26.16 -8.86
N SER A 34 1.72 -27.15 -9.75
CA SER A 34 1.16 -26.99 -11.09
C SER A 34 -0.33 -26.60 -11.04
N LYS A 35 -1.14 -27.27 -10.21
CA LYS A 35 -2.55 -26.92 -9.98
C LYS A 35 -2.70 -25.49 -9.44
N THR A 36 -1.87 -25.06 -8.49
CA THR A 36 -1.90 -23.70 -7.94
C THR A 36 -1.75 -22.64 -9.02
N PHE A 37 -0.81 -22.81 -9.93
CA PHE A 37 -0.61 -21.85 -11.02
C PHE A 37 -1.71 -21.92 -12.08
N ASP A 38 -2.30 -23.10 -12.31
CA ASP A 38 -3.46 -23.26 -13.18
C ASP A 38 -4.70 -22.57 -12.61
N ASP A 39 -4.94 -22.68 -11.29
CA ASP A 39 -6.02 -22.02 -10.57
C ASP A 39 -5.86 -20.49 -10.63
N LEU A 40 -4.65 -19.99 -10.37
CA LEU A 40 -4.33 -18.56 -10.45
C LEU A 40 -4.50 -18.02 -11.88
N SER A 41 -4.02 -18.78 -12.88
CA SER A 41 -4.24 -18.46 -14.28
C SER A 41 -5.74 -18.42 -14.59
N ALA A 42 -6.51 -19.43 -14.18
CA ALA A 42 -7.97 -19.48 -14.38
C ALA A 42 -8.70 -18.29 -13.72
N CYS A 43 -8.30 -17.87 -12.53
CA CYS A 43 -8.82 -16.66 -11.87
C CYS A 43 -8.53 -15.41 -12.71
N MET A 44 -7.28 -15.24 -13.14
CA MET A 44 -6.85 -14.08 -13.93
C MET A 44 -7.49 -14.03 -15.33
N LYS A 45 -8.03 -15.15 -15.82
CA LYS A 45 -8.78 -15.22 -17.08
C LYS A 45 -10.17 -14.60 -17.01
N GLN A 46 -10.71 -14.30 -15.82
CA GLN A 46 -12.04 -13.70 -15.70
C GLN A 46 -12.03 -12.23 -16.14
N PRO A 47 -13.08 -11.74 -16.85
CA PRO A 47 -13.21 -10.33 -17.17
C PRO A 47 -13.21 -9.48 -15.89
N THR A 48 -12.49 -8.37 -15.86
CA THR A 48 -12.33 -7.48 -14.69
C THR A 48 -11.57 -8.06 -13.50
N SER A 49 -10.88 -9.19 -13.67
CA SER A 49 -9.98 -9.74 -12.65
C SER A 49 -8.84 -8.77 -12.33
N GLN A 50 -8.43 -8.77 -11.06
CA GLN A 50 -7.21 -8.12 -10.61
C GLN A 50 -6.31 -9.14 -9.90
N LEU A 51 -5.00 -8.95 -10.00
CA LEU A 51 -4.01 -9.68 -9.23
C LEU A 51 -3.53 -8.83 -8.06
N ASN A 52 -3.60 -9.36 -6.83
CA ASN A 52 -3.00 -8.76 -5.65
C ASN A 52 -1.85 -9.67 -5.18
N VAL A 53 -0.61 -9.17 -5.23
CA VAL A 53 0.59 -9.91 -4.84
C VAL A 53 1.22 -9.31 -3.59
N LEU A 54 1.31 -10.09 -2.51
CA LEU A 54 2.13 -9.74 -1.35
C LEU A 54 3.45 -10.48 -1.40
N TYR A 55 4.56 -9.74 -1.40
CA TYR A 55 5.88 -10.30 -1.15
C TYR A 55 6.18 -10.27 0.36
N LEU A 56 6.38 -11.44 0.93
CA LEU A 56 6.72 -11.64 2.34
C LEU A 56 8.17 -12.14 2.44
N LEU A 57 9.06 -11.25 2.86
CA LEU A 57 10.50 -11.43 2.74
C LEU A 57 11.15 -11.69 4.10
N ASP A 58 11.90 -12.77 4.22
CA ASP A 58 12.75 -12.96 5.39
C ASP A 58 13.81 -11.84 5.45
N ALA A 59 14.01 -11.26 6.63
CA ALA A 59 14.99 -10.23 6.93
C ALA A 59 16.02 -10.66 7.98
N SER A 60 16.03 -11.94 8.37
CA SER A 60 16.99 -12.56 9.29
C SER A 60 18.46 -12.36 8.88
N SER A 61 19.36 -12.37 9.85
CA SER A 61 20.81 -12.13 9.62
C SER A 61 21.53 -13.28 8.91
N SER A 62 20.99 -14.50 8.93
CA SER A 62 21.51 -15.63 8.15
C SER A 62 21.57 -15.34 6.65
N LEU A 63 20.76 -14.39 6.16
CA LEU A 63 20.73 -13.99 4.76
C LEU A 63 22.02 -13.30 4.27
N GLU A 64 22.66 -12.47 5.11
CA GLU A 64 23.87 -11.73 4.68
C GLU A 64 25.16 -12.48 5.01
N GLU A 65 25.15 -13.29 6.07
CA GLU A 65 26.33 -14.00 6.55
C GLU A 65 26.52 -15.36 5.87
N ASP A 66 25.44 -16.06 5.47
CA ASP A 66 25.49 -17.48 5.12
C ASP A 66 24.95 -17.82 3.71
N THR A 67 23.75 -17.35 3.34
CA THR A 67 23.02 -17.86 2.16
C THR A 67 23.01 -16.91 0.95
N ASP A 68 23.11 -15.60 1.16
CA ASP A 68 23.14 -14.57 0.10
C ASP A 68 24.21 -13.48 0.37
N PRO A 69 25.51 -13.85 0.40
CA PRO A 69 26.61 -12.93 0.68
C PRO A 69 26.80 -11.87 -0.42
N GLN A 70 26.28 -12.13 -1.62
CA GLN A 70 26.30 -11.21 -2.76
C GLN A 70 25.07 -10.29 -2.83
N ARG A 71 24.13 -10.42 -1.87
CA ARG A 71 22.91 -9.61 -1.77
C ARG A 71 22.05 -9.64 -3.04
N LEU A 72 21.98 -10.80 -3.68
CA LEU A 72 21.25 -11.04 -4.92
C LEU A 72 19.73 -10.96 -4.71
N ARG A 73 19.23 -11.09 -3.46
CA ARG A 73 17.81 -10.99 -3.10
C ARG A 73 17.10 -9.71 -3.52
N GLY A 74 17.75 -8.55 -3.40
CA GLY A 74 17.18 -7.28 -3.86
C GLY A 74 16.94 -7.26 -5.36
N LYS A 75 17.87 -7.86 -6.12
CA LYS A 75 17.77 -8.02 -7.58
C LYS A 75 16.69 -9.03 -7.97
N ILE A 76 16.58 -10.14 -7.22
CA ILE A 76 15.52 -11.14 -7.42
C ILE A 76 14.14 -10.51 -7.25
N LEU A 77 13.93 -9.76 -6.17
CA LEU A 77 12.65 -9.10 -5.92
C LEU A 77 12.36 -8.03 -6.98
N ALA A 78 13.36 -7.22 -7.33
CA ALA A 78 13.25 -6.23 -8.38
C ALA A 78 12.80 -6.87 -9.70
N GLN A 79 13.43 -7.97 -10.09
CA GLN A 79 13.08 -8.70 -11.29
C GLN A 79 11.68 -9.32 -11.23
N ALA A 80 11.27 -9.88 -10.08
CA ALA A 80 9.93 -10.41 -9.91
C ALA A 80 8.87 -9.31 -10.07
N ILE A 81 9.11 -8.12 -9.51
CA ILE A 81 8.25 -6.94 -9.66
C ILE A 81 8.19 -6.50 -11.13
N GLU A 82 9.30 -6.50 -11.86
CA GLU A 82 9.28 -6.15 -13.28
C GLU A 82 8.47 -7.12 -14.14
N GLN A 83 8.57 -8.43 -13.87
CA GLN A 83 7.76 -9.42 -14.59
C GLN A 83 6.27 -9.20 -14.33
N LEU A 84 5.88 -8.86 -13.10
CA LEU A 84 4.52 -8.43 -12.79
C LEU A 84 4.15 -7.11 -13.48
N GLY A 85 5.10 -6.20 -13.64
CA GLY A 85 4.95 -4.96 -14.38
C GLY A 85 4.55 -5.19 -15.83
N ALA A 86 5.16 -6.19 -16.47
CA ALA A 86 4.75 -6.59 -17.80
C ALA A 86 3.28 -7.07 -17.80
N LEU A 87 2.87 -7.92 -16.85
CA LEU A 87 1.48 -8.38 -16.74
C LEU A 87 0.49 -7.22 -16.55
N SER A 88 0.91 -6.14 -15.89
CA SER A 88 0.06 -4.98 -15.62
C SER A 88 -0.35 -4.17 -16.86
N ALA A 89 0.27 -4.43 -18.03
CA ALA A 89 -0.15 -3.85 -19.30
C ALA A 89 -1.58 -4.26 -19.69
N ASP A 90 -1.97 -5.51 -19.38
CA ASP A 90 -3.23 -6.11 -19.83
C ASP A 90 -4.23 -6.35 -18.70
N ARG A 91 -3.77 -6.30 -17.44
CA ARG A 91 -4.56 -6.65 -16.24
C ARG A 91 -4.22 -5.71 -15.10
N LYS A 92 -5.17 -5.49 -14.19
CA LYS A 92 -4.87 -4.73 -12.97
C LYS A 92 -4.01 -5.58 -12.04
N VAL A 93 -2.84 -5.08 -11.68
CA VAL A 93 -1.93 -5.71 -10.74
C VAL A 93 -1.66 -4.73 -9.60
N ASN A 94 -1.82 -5.18 -8.37
CA ASN A 94 -1.38 -4.47 -7.18
C ASN A 94 -0.34 -5.32 -6.46
N TYR A 95 0.60 -4.65 -5.82
CA TYR A 95 1.60 -5.32 -5.01
C TYR A 95 1.84 -4.62 -3.68
N ALA A 96 2.24 -5.39 -2.70
CA ALA A 96 2.73 -4.93 -1.40
C ALA A 96 3.99 -5.71 -1.04
N VAL A 97 4.80 -5.13 -0.16
CA VAL A 97 6.02 -5.77 0.32
C VAL A 97 6.08 -5.67 1.83
N SER A 98 6.28 -6.81 2.48
CA SER A 98 6.47 -6.92 3.91
C SER A 98 7.69 -7.76 4.20
N SER A 99 8.27 -7.56 5.38
CA SER A 99 9.39 -8.34 5.86
C SER A 99 9.08 -8.96 7.21
N PHE A 100 9.80 -10.02 7.55
CA PHE A 100 9.72 -10.62 8.87
C PHE A 100 11.10 -11.01 9.40
N ASP A 101 11.25 -10.96 10.73
CA ASP A 101 12.38 -11.51 11.48
C ASP A 101 11.87 -12.22 12.74
N LEU A 102 11.98 -11.62 13.93
CA LEU A 102 11.23 -12.00 15.14
C LEU A 102 9.83 -11.35 15.18
N GLY A 103 9.51 -10.50 14.20
CA GLY A 103 8.18 -9.93 14.05
C GLY A 103 7.89 -9.53 12.61
N TYR A 104 6.62 -9.17 12.36
CA TYR A 104 6.15 -8.74 11.06
C TYR A 104 6.23 -7.22 10.88
N GLN A 105 6.70 -6.75 9.73
CA GLN A 105 6.75 -5.33 9.39
C GLN A 105 6.34 -5.09 7.93
N GLU A 106 5.37 -4.19 7.72
CA GLU A 106 5.05 -3.69 6.39
C GLU A 106 6.18 -2.75 5.92
N ARG A 107 6.71 -3.01 4.72
CA ARG A 107 7.79 -2.20 4.10
C ARG A 107 7.25 -1.29 3.00
N LYS A 108 6.23 -1.79 2.28
CA LYS A 108 5.54 -1.07 1.24
C LYS A 108 4.06 -1.43 1.27
N ALA A 109 3.22 -0.41 1.45
CA ALA A 109 1.78 -0.53 1.35
C ALA A 109 1.34 -0.91 -0.08
N TRP A 110 0.13 -1.43 -0.18
CA TRP A 110 -0.52 -1.77 -1.44
C TRP A 110 -0.45 -0.62 -2.45
N SER A 111 0.21 -0.90 -3.57
CA SER A 111 0.42 0.06 -4.65
C SER A 111 0.03 -0.58 -5.99
N PRO A 112 -0.63 0.16 -6.90
CA PRO A 112 -0.86 -0.33 -8.26
C PRO A 112 0.48 -0.43 -9.00
N LEU A 113 0.62 -1.48 -9.78
CA LEU A 113 1.76 -1.68 -10.67
C LEU A 113 1.33 -1.37 -12.10
N THR A 114 2.20 -0.68 -12.84
CA THR A 114 2.06 -0.33 -14.26
C THR A 114 3.38 -0.65 -14.96
N PRO A 115 3.41 -0.82 -16.29
CA PRO A 115 4.68 -1.04 -17.00
C PRO A 115 5.70 0.07 -16.74
N GLU A 116 5.25 1.32 -16.55
CA GLU A 116 6.10 2.47 -16.25
C GLU A 116 6.57 2.47 -14.78
N SER A 117 5.67 2.21 -13.83
CA SER A 117 6.02 2.21 -12.40
C SER A 117 6.81 0.97 -11.96
N ALA A 118 6.86 -0.07 -12.78
CA ALA A 118 7.60 -1.30 -12.50
C ALA A 118 9.10 -1.07 -12.36
N GLY A 119 9.70 -0.21 -13.20
CA GLY A 119 11.13 0.12 -13.12
C GLY A 119 11.48 0.90 -11.83
N ASP A 120 10.62 1.82 -11.42
CA ASP A 120 10.78 2.56 -10.15
C ASP A 120 10.61 1.63 -8.95
N ALA A 121 9.63 0.72 -9.02
CA ALA A 121 9.37 -0.29 -8.00
C ALA A 121 10.53 -1.28 -7.86
N ALA A 122 11.13 -1.69 -8.98
CA ALA A 122 12.31 -2.54 -9.05
C ALA A 122 13.53 -1.83 -8.48
N THR A 123 13.77 -0.58 -8.87
CA THR A 123 14.84 0.27 -8.33
C THR A 123 14.70 0.45 -6.82
N TRP A 124 13.48 0.69 -6.33
CA TRP A 124 13.20 0.75 -4.89
C TRP A 124 13.59 -0.55 -4.19
N ALA A 125 13.22 -1.71 -4.76
CA ALA A 125 13.54 -3.03 -4.20
C ALA A 125 15.05 -3.29 -4.14
N GLU A 126 15.80 -2.90 -5.18
CA GLU A 126 17.26 -3.04 -5.18
C GLU A 126 17.94 -2.17 -4.13
N GLN A 127 17.37 -1.02 -3.79
CA GLN A 127 17.96 -0.03 -2.87
C GLN A 127 17.68 -0.30 -1.38
N GLN A 128 16.95 -1.37 -1.05
CA GLN A 128 16.59 -1.70 0.34
C GLN A 128 17.74 -2.43 1.06
N TYR A 129 18.76 -1.67 1.47
CA TYR A 129 19.95 -2.22 2.14
C TYR A 129 19.93 -2.12 3.68
N GLY A 130 19.04 -1.30 4.24
CA GLY A 130 19.12 -0.92 5.66
C GLY A 130 18.45 -1.87 6.65
N TRP A 131 17.54 -2.73 6.18
CA TRP A 131 16.72 -3.61 7.03
C TRP A 131 16.77 -5.08 6.63
N TRP A 132 17.23 -5.39 5.42
CA TRP A 132 17.15 -6.73 4.83
C TRP A 132 18.43 -7.52 5.06
N GLY A 133 18.42 -8.41 6.07
CA GLY A 133 19.61 -9.15 6.50
C GLY A 133 20.15 -8.72 7.88
N ALA A 134 19.39 -7.94 8.65
CA ALA A 134 19.79 -7.43 9.97
C ALA A 134 18.95 -8.01 11.13
N GLY A 135 18.02 -8.91 10.82
CA GLY A 135 17.08 -9.51 11.77
C GLY A 135 17.71 -10.56 12.68
N LEU A 136 17.10 -10.81 13.83
CA LEU A 136 17.63 -11.69 14.88
C LEU A 136 17.06 -13.12 14.86
N GLY A 137 16.11 -13.42 13.97
CA GLY A 137 15.52 -14.75 13.82
C GLY A 137 14.56 -14.82 12.64
N THR A 138 13.87 -15.95 12.52
CA THR A 138 13.06 -16.36 11.35
C THR A 138 11.71 -16.90 11.85
N ASP A 139 10.84 -16.00 12.29
CA ASP A 139 9.51 -16.31 12.84
C ASP A 139 8.46 -16.43 11.72
N TRP A 140 8.28 -17.68 11.27
CA TRP A 140 7.29 -18.03 10.25
C TRP A 140 5.84 -17.76 10.70
N LEU A 141 5.55 -17.87 12.00
CA LEU A 141 4.20 -17.65 12.51
C LEU A 141 3.83 -16.17 12.40
N SER A 142 4.72 -15.27 12.85
CA SER A 142 4.54 -13.82 12.65
C SER A 142 4.46 -13.46 11.17
N ALA A 143 5.27 -14.09 10.33
CA ALA A 143 5.28 -13.87 8.89
C ALA A 143 3.91 -14.19 8.25
N LEU A 144 3.40 -15.40 8.45
CA LEU A 144 2.17 -15.89 7.82
C LEU A 144 0.92 -15.22 8.40
N SER A 145 0.87 -15.00 9.72
CA SER A 145 -0.27 -14.33 10.36
C SER A 145 -0.33 -12.84 10.00
N GLY A 146 0.81 -12.13 10.01
CA GLY A 146 0.89 -10.74 9.57
C GLY A 146 0.62 -10.58 8.07
N GLY A 147 1.12 -11.52 7.27
CA GLY A 147 0.84 -11.61 5.83
C GLY A 147 -0.65 -11.78 5.54
N LEU A 148 -1.34 -12.67 6.27
CA LEU A 148 -2.80 -12.83 6.18
C LEU A 148 -3.52 -11.51 6.47
N GLY A 149 -3.13 -10.80 7.54
CA GLY A 149 -3.71 -9.49 7.87
C GLY A 149 -3.51 -8.45 6.76
N THR A 150 -2.36 -8.48 6.08
CA THR A 150 -2.07 -7.55 4.97
C THR A 150 -2.83 -7.92 3.69
N MET A 151 -2.99 -9.21 3.42
CA MET A 151 -3.81 -9.71 2.31
C MET A 151 -5.30 -9.40 2.49
N GLN A 152 -5.80 -9.44 3.73
CA GLN A 152 -7.17 -9.01 4.04
C GLN A 152 -7.41 -7.51 3.79
N ALA A 153 -6.37 -6.69 3.84
CA ALA A 153 -6.39 -5.28 3.49
C ALA A 153 -6.11 -5.00 2.01
N ALA A 154 -5.97 -6.04 1.17
CA ALA A 154 -5.69 -5.87 -0.25
C ALA A 154 -6.82 -5.10 -0.98
N PRO A 155 -6.50 -4.38 -2.07
CA PRO A 155 -7.51 -3.66 -2.85
C PRO A 155 -8.67 -4.55 -3.26
N ASN A 156 -9.90 -4.05 -3.16
CA ASN A 156 -11.13 -4.80 -3.49
C ASN A 156 -11.42 -4.79 -5.01
N ALA A 157 -11.91 -5.91 -5.54
CA ALA A 157 -12.50 -6.00 -6.87
C ALA A 157 -13.61 -7.06 -6.91
N LYS A 158 -14.36 -7.07 -8.02
CA LYS A 158 -15.39 -8.09 -8.30
C LYS A 158 -14.79 -9.50 -8.36
N VAL A 159 -13.58 -9.62 -8.92
CA VAL A 159 -12.79 -10.85 -8.95
C VAL A 159 -11.36 -10.50 -8.57
N ALA A 160 -10.93 -10.92 -7.38
CA ALA A 160 -9.59 -10.67 -6.87
C ALA A 160 -8.82 -11.99 -6.77
N CYS A 161 -7.74 -12.11 -7.56
CA CYS A 161 -6.82 -13.23 -7.51
C CYS A 161 -5.72 -12.88 -6.51
N GLN A 162 -5.61 -13.66 -5.43
CA GLN A 162 -4.75 -13.34 -4.29
C GLN A 162 -3.54 -14.27 -4.25
N LEU A 163 -2.34 -13.70 -4.25
CA LEU A 163 -1.08 -14.43 -4.23
C LEU A 163 -0.19 -13.89 -3.10
N MET A 164 0.25 -14.78 -2.22
CA MET A 164 1.28 -14.50 -1.23
C MET A 164 2.56 -15.25 -1.62
N VAL A 165 3.62 -14.49 -1.86
CA VAL A 165 4.96 -15.01 -2.21
C VAL A 165 5.83 -14.89 -0.97
N TRP A 166 6.06 -16.01 -0.31
CA TRP A 166 6.84 -16.10 0.91
C TRP A 166 8.26 -16.56 0.60
N VAL A 167 9.24 -15.69 0.80
CA VAL A 167 10.66 -15.95 0.50
C VAL A 167 11.44 -16.10 1.79
N THR A 168 12.14 -17.22 1.96
CA THR A 168 12.91 -17.54 3.17
C THR A 168 14.16 -18.36 2.81
N ASP A 169 15.23 -18.15 3.55
CA ASP A 169 16.53 -18.84 3.39
C ASP A 169 16.91 -19.67 4.63
N GLY A 170 16.05 -19.69 5.65
CA GLY A 170 16.31 -20.37 6.91
C GLY A 170 15.10 -21.18 7.38
N GLY A 171 15.39 -22.21 8.17
CA GLY A 171 14.40 -22.92 8.96
C GLY A 171 13.78 -22.04 10.05
N ILE A 172 12.62 -22.44 10.55
CA ILE A 172 11.90 -21.70 11.61
C ILE A 172 12.80 -21.45 12.85
N ASN A 173 12.83 -20.19 13.30
CA ASN A 173 13.57 -19.74 14.48
C ASN A 173 12.86 -18.54 15.13
N VAL A 174 11.86 -18.81 15.95
CA VAL A 174 10.85 -17.83 16.42
C VAL A 174 11.40 -16.80 17.41
N ASN A 175 12.44 -17.16 18.18
CA ASN A 175 12.99 -16.31 19.24
C ASN A 175 14.48 -15.98 19.05
N GLY A 176 15.03 -16.31 17.88
CA GLY A 176 16.45 -16.12 17.56
C GLY A 176 17.38 -17.19 18.14
N ASN A 177 16.87 -18.07 19.01
CA ASN A 177 17.62 -19.20 19.54
C ASN A 177 17.31 -20.48 18.75
N LYS A 178 18.23 -20.88 17.87
CA LYS A 178 18.11 -22.09 17.03
C LYS A 178 17.88 -23.40 17.81
N ASN A 179 18.22 -23.43 19.11
CA ASN A 179 18.07 -24.59 19.99
C ASN A 179 16.77 -24.57 20.84
N ALA A 180 15.90 -23.57 20.66
CA ALA A 180 14.60 -23.49 21.35
C ALA A 180 13.54 -24.36 20.63
N TYR A 181 13.78 -25.67 20.60
CA TYR A 181 12.96 -26.65 19.87
C TYR A 181 11.48 -26.62 20.28
N ASP A 182 11.19 -26.40 21.56
CA ASP A 182 9.84 -26.28 22.12
C ASP A 182 9.08 -25.07 21.57
N VAL A 183 9.74 -23.92 21.46
CA VAL A 183 9.16 -22.69 20.91
C VAL A 183 8.89 -22.84 19.41
N ASN A 184 9.83 -23.40 18.67
CA ASN A 184 9.67 -23.67 17.23
C ASN A 184 8.56 -24.70 16.97
N SER A 185 8.48 -25.73 17.81
CA SER A 185 7.43 -26.75 17.74
C SER A 185 6.04 -26.15 18.00
N ALA A 186 5.91 -25.29 19.01
CA ALA A 186 4.64 -24.61 19.32
C ALA A 186 4.18 -23.70 18.17
N ALA A 187 5.11 -22.94 17.57
CA ALA A 187 4.78 -22.09 16.43
C ALA A 187 4.37 -22.92 15.19
N MET A 188 5.05 -24.04 14.93
CA MET A 188 4.66 -24.94 13.84
C MET A 188 3.29 -25.58 14.06
N GLU A 189 2.98 -25.95 15.31
CA GLU A 189 1.64 -26.43 15.68
C GLU A 189 0.57 -25.37 15.42
N GLU A 190 0.84 -24.08 15.67
CA GLU A 190 -0.10 -22.99 15.36
C GLU A 190 -0.23 -22.73 13.87
N ILE A 191 0.87 -22.81 13.11
CA ILE A 191 0.85 -22.66 11.65
C ILE A 191 -0.01 -23.75 11.02
N CYS A 192 0.15 -25.00 11.46
CA CYS A 192 -0.40 -26.18 10.79
C CYS A 192 -1.58 -26.86 11.49
N GLY A 193 -1.88 -26.56 12.76
CA GLY A 193 -2.88 -27.28 13.57
C GLY A 193 -2.50 -28.75 13.85
N VAL A 194 -1.21 -29.10 13.69
CA VAL A 194 -0.69 -30.46 13.74
C VAL A 194 0.62 -30.47 14.52
N ASP A 195 0.76 -31.41 15.44
CA ASP A 195 1.97 -31.60 16.23
C ASP A 195 3.15 -31.95 15.30
N PRO A 196 4.19 -31.11 15.20
CA PRO A 196 5.30 -31.29 14.26
C PRO A 196 6.21 -32.46 14.63
N ILE A 197 6.13 -33.00 15.83
CA ILE A 197 6.93 -34.15 16.29
C ILE A 197 6.26 -35.46 15.85
N THR A 198 4.93 -35.54 15.96
CA THR A 198 4.17 -36.78 15.77
C THR A 198 3.39 -36.83 14.45
N GLY A 199 3.08 -35.68 13.84
CA GLY A 199 2.21 -35.55 12.67
C GLY A 199 0.73 -35.71 12.98
N THR A 200 0.33 -35.67 14.26
CA THR A 200 -1.07 -35.81 14.67
C THR A 200 -1.76 -34.46 14.81
N ALA A 201 -3.00 -34.37 14.30
CA ALA A 201 -3.81 -33.16 14.44
C ALA A 201 -4.08 -32.82 15.91
N THR A 202 -3.91 -31.56 16.28
CA THR A 202 -4.10 -31.09 17.67
C THR A 202 -5.50 -30.54 17.92
N GLY A 203 -6.26 -30.28 16.85
CA GLY A 203 -7.60 -29.70 16.92
C GLY A 203 -7.61 -28.17 17.04
N SER A 204 -6.42 -27.56 17.10
CA SER A 204 -6.24 -26.11 17.02
C SER A 204 -6.45 -25.61 15.59
N PRO A 205 -7.04 -24.41 15.39
CA PRO A 205 -7.13 -23.79 14.08
C PRO A 205 -5.73 -23.54 13.50
N ALA A 206 -5.51 -23.90 12.24
CA ALA A 206 -4.25 -23.66 11.55
C ALA A 206 -4.25 -22.30 10.84
N VAL A 207 -3.15 -21.55 10.93
CA VAL A 207 -3.00 -20.28 10.17
C VAL A 207 -3.05 -20.53 8.67
N VAL A 208 -2.47 -21.63 8.17
CA VAL A 208 -2.51 -21.95 6.73
C VAL A 208 -3.92 -22.21 6.22
N ASP A 209 -4.82 -22.75 7.05
CA ASP A 209 -6.21 -22.96 6.67
C ASP A 209 -6.94 -21.62 6.51
N ALA A 210 -6.65 -20.64 7.37
CA ALA A 210 -7.19 -19.28 7.24
C ALA A 210 -6.69 -18.58 5.97
N ILE A 211 -5.43 -18.81 5.56
CA ILE A 211 -4.89 -18.29 4.29
C ILE A 211 -5.60 -18.94 3.10
N ARG A 212 -5.67 -20.27 3.07
CA ARG A 212 -6.24 -21.02 1.94
C ARG A 212 -7.74 -20.80 1.77
N SER A 213 -8.49 -20.83 2.87
CA SER A 213 -9.95 -20.58 2.86
C SER A 213 -10.31 -19.13 2.50
N ALA A 214 -9.39 -18.18 2.70
CA ALA A 214 -9.55 -16.80 2.22
C ALA A 214 -9.28 -16.65 0.70
N GLY A 215 -8.95 -17.73 -0.01
CA GLY A 215 -8.65 -17.71 -1.45
C GLY A 215 -7.25 -17.20 -1.77
N ILE A 216 -6.33 -17.20 -0.80
CA ILE A 216 -4.94 -16.76 -0.99
C ILE A 216 -4.07 -17.96 -1.39
N HIS A 217 -3.47 -17.90 -2.57
CA HIS A 217 -2.45 -18.87 -2.99
C HIS A 217 -1.13 -18.58 -2.28
N LEU A 218 -0.61 -19.55 -1.51
CA LEU A 218 0.64 -19.42 -0.78
C LEU A 218 1.78 -20.09 -1.56
N VAL A 219 2.70 -19.30 -2.09
CA VAL A 219 3.90 -19.79 -2.77
C VAL A 219 5.10 -19.60 -1.86
N ALA A 220 5.65 -20.70 -1.35
CA ALA A 220 6.89 -20.69 -0.57
C ALA A 220 8.09 -20.81 -1.49
N VAL A 221 9.05 -19.92 -1.32
CA VAL A 221 10.29 -19.84 -2.07
C VAL A 221 11.44 -20.02 -1.09
N ALA A 222 12.14 -21.15 -1.20
CA ALA A 222 13.31 -21.45 -0.39
C ALA A 222 14.59 -21.02 -1.10
N LEU A 223 15.36 -20.10 -0.51
CA LEU A 223 16.71 -19.76 -0.95
C LEU A 223 17.71 -20.71 -0.26
N ALA A 224 17.75 -21.97 -0.71
CA ALA A 224 18.70 -22.95 -0.20
C ALA A 224 20.04 -22.81 -0.95
N SER A 225 21.07 -22.29 -0.28
CA SER A 225 22.42 -22.28 -0.84
C SER A 225 23.09 -23.63 -0.60
N ASP A 226 23.39 -24.36 -1.68
CA ASP A 226 24.20 -25.59 -1.62
C ASP A 226 25.58 -25.33 -0.99
N GLU A 227 26.11 -24.11 -1.16
CA GLU A 227 27.37 -23.68 -0.55
C GLU A 227 27.23 -23.62 0.98
N TYR A 228 26.18 -22.98 1.51
CA TYR A 228 25.91 -22.94 2.96
C TYR A 228 25.68 -24.34 3.52
N LEU A 229 24.82 -25.15 2.90
CA LEU A 229 24.55 -26.52 3.36
C LEU A 229 25.81 -27.38 3.33
N SER A 230 26.75 -27.12 2.41
CA SER A 230 28.04 -27.82 2.38
C SER A 230 29.01 -27.44 3.50
N THR A 231 28.80 -26.28 4.16
CA THR A 231 29.60 -25.87 5.32
C THR A 231 29.16 -26.55 6.62
N LEU A 232 27.92 -27.05 6.67
CA LEU A 232 27.36 -27.76 7.80
C LEU A 232 27.70 -29.25 7.75
N SER A 233 27.83 -29.91 8.90
CA SER A 233 28.10 -31.36 8.94
C SER A 233 27.44 -32.04 10.14
N GLY A 234 27.15 -33.33 9.99
CA GLY A 234 26.58 -34.14 11.07
C GLY A 234 25.19 -33.66 11.51
N ASP A 235 25.02 -33.49 12.81
CA ASP A 235 23.72 -33.14 13.42
C ASP A 235 23.25 -31.72 13.04
N GLU A 236 24.17 -30.78 12.79
CA GLU A 236 23.84 -29.40 12.39
C GLU A 236 23.22 -29.33 10.99
N LEU A 237 23.74 -30.13 10.04
CA LEU A 237 23.16 -30.24 8.70
C LEU A 237 21.78 -30.90 8.75
N ALA A 238 21.64 -31.96 9.57
CA ALA A 238 20.38 -32.66 9.73
C ALA A 238 19.31 -31.79 10.41
N ASP A 239 19.70 -30.95 11.36
CA ASP A 239 18.83 -29.99 12.05
C ASP A 239 18.30 -28.92 11.08
N GLU A 240 19.18 -28.26 10.32
CA GLU A 240 18.78 -27.25 9.35
C GLU A 240 17.91 -27.85 8.22
N GLN A 241 18.33 -28.97 7.61
CA GLN A 241 17.53 -29.66 6.59
C GLN A 241 16.15 -30.07 7.11
N SER A 242 16.07 -30.51 8.37
CA SER A 242 14.81 -30.87 9.03
C SER A 242 13.89 -29.66 9.18
N LYS A 243 14.39 -28.50 9.58
CA LYS A 243 13.57 -27.28 9.71
C LYS A 243 13.08 -26.79 8.34
N PHE A 244 13.92 -26.85 7.31
CA PHE A 244 13.54 -26.51 5.94
C PHE A 244 12.46 -27.42 5.35
N ALA A 245 12.49 -28.72 5.67
CA ALA A 245 11.56 -29.70 5.11
C ALA A 245 10.08 -29.33 5.38
N TYR A 246 9.79 -28.55 6.43
CA TYR A 246 8.43 -28.10 6.74
C TYR A 246 7.87 -27.05 5.75
N LEU A 247 8.69 -26.41 4.91
CA LEU A 247 8.18 -25.45 3.92
C LEU A 247 7.23 -26.08 2.91
N VAL A 248 7.50 -27.32 2.49
CA VAL A 248 6.68 -28.07 1.54
C VAL A 248 5.28 -28.31 2.10
N PRO A 249 5.08 -28.95 3.28
CA PRO A 249 3.73 -29.14 3.81
C PRO A 249 3.04 -27.81 4.16
N VAL A 250 3.77 -26.79 4.65
CA VAL A 250 3.18 -25.47 4.92
C VAL A 250 2.60 -24.83 3.66
N SER A 251 3.28 -24.92 2.53
CA SER A 251 2.80 -24.36 1.26
C SER A 251 1.79 -25.29 0.55
N GLU A 252 2.15 -26.54 0.29
CA GLU A 252 1.38 -27.47 -0.55
C GLU A 252 0.32 -28.29 0.22
N GLY A 253 0.36 -28.29 1.56
CA GLY A 253 -0.64 -28.88 2.45
C GLY A 253 -0.28 -30.24 3.03
N ALA A 254 0.69 -30.94 2.44
CA ALA A 254 1.25 -32.17 3.00
C ALA A 254 2.65 -32.44 2.44
N GLY A 255 3.46 -33.19 3.17
CA GLY A 255 4.79 -33.60 2.75
C GLY A 255 5.43 -34.55 3.75
N GLU A 256 6.56 -35.15 3.39
CA GLU A 256 7.39 -35.89 4.34
C GLU A 256 8.42 -34.95 4.97
N VAL A 257 8.54 -34.98 6.29
CA VAL A 257 9.49 -34.15 7.05
C VAL A 257 10.28 -34.98 8.04
N SER A 258 11.52 -34.57 8.29
CA SER A 258 12.26 -35.02 9.46
C SER A 258 11.90 -34.11 10.64
N ASN A 259 11.69 -34.67 11.83
CA ASN A 259 11.36 -33.91 13.04
C ASN A 259 12.59 -33.54 13.92
N ALA A 260 13.82 -33.73 13.42
CA ALA A 260 15.05 -33.46 14.18
C ALA A 260 15.07 -32.02 14.73
N GLY A 261 14.72 -31.06 13.86
CA GLY A 261 14.65 -29.63 14.16
C GLY A 261 13.53 -29.18 15.09
N MET A 262 12.73 -30.11 15.58
CA MET A 262 11.61 -29.86 16.51
C MET A 262 11.77 -30.61 17.84
N THR A 263 12.74 -31.52 17.97
CA THR A 263 12.87 -32.42 19.13
C THR A 263 14.21 -32.31 19.87
N GLY A 264 15.27 -31.81 19.21
CA GLY A 264 16.62 -31.82 19.76
C GLY A 264 17.15 -33.23 20.09
N GLY A 265 16.54 -34.27 19.53
CA GLY A 265 16.75 -35.69 19.86
C GLY A 265 16.84 -36.60 18.63
N ALA A 266 16.46 -37.87 18.78
CA ALA A 266 16.55 -38.85 17.69
C ALA A 266 15.58 -38.50 16.54
N SER A 267 16.13 -38.27 15.36
CA SER A 267 15.38 -37.92 14.15
C SER A 267 14.48 -39.06 13.67
N LYS A 268 13.25 -38.70 13.26
CA LYS A 268 12.31 -39.58 12.57
C LYS A 268 11.69 -38.85 11.38
N THR A 269 11.58 -39.54 10.25
CA THR A 269 10.76 -39.08 9.11
C THR A 269 9.30 -39.39 9.37
N ILE A 270 8.43 -38.40 9.20
CA ILE A 270 6.99 -38.49 9.36
C ILE A 270 6.29 -37.90 8.14
N ALA A 271 5.13 -38.47 7.79
CA ALA A 271 4.19 -37.78 6.92
C ALA A 271 3.53 -36.65 7.74
N TYR A 272 3.58 -35.43 7.23
CA TYR A 272 3.13 -34.24 7.94
C TYR A 272 2.06 -33.52 7.12
N PRO A 273 0.77 -33.70 7.45
CA PRO A 273 -0.28 -32.83 6.95
C PRO A 273 -0.16 -31.47 7.65
N CYS A 274 -0.33 -30.37 6.91
CA CYS A 274 -0.37 -29.03 7.48
C CYS A 274 -1.68 -28.35 7.11
N GLY A 275 -2.52 -28.15 8.11
CA GLY A 275 -3.92 -27.76 7.94
C GLY A 275 -4.81 -28.92 7.51
N VAL A 276 -5.96 -28.57 6.91
CA VAL A 276 -6.88 -29.56 6.31
C VAL A 276 -6.21 -30.22 5.11
N SER A 277 -6.08 -31.54 5.16
CA SER A 277 -5.47 -32.36 4.10
C SER A 277 -6.36 -33.57 3.75
N PRO A 278 -6.69 -33.81 2.47
CA PRO A 278 -6.34 -32.98 1.31
C PRO A 278 -7.01 -31.61 1.35
N VAL A 279 -6.36 -30.60 0.73
CA VAL A 279 -6.91 -29.24 0.64
C VAL A 279 -8.25 -29.29 -0.10
N PRO A 280 -9.35 -28.72 0.46
CA PRO A 280 -10.65 -28.67 -0.21
C PRO A 280 -10.59 -28.02 -1.60
N GLU A 281 -11.44 -28.47 -2.53
CA GLU A 281 -11.45 -27.96 -3.92
C GLU A 281 -11.80 -26.48 -4.03
N ASP A 282 -12.58 -25.96 -3.08
CA ASP A 282 -12.99 -24.56 -3.00
C ASP A 282 -11.96 -23.65 -2.28
N TRP A 283 -10.87 -24.22 -1.76
CA TRP A 283 -9.80 -23.49 -1.10
C TRP A 283 -8.63 -23.26 -2.05
N ALA A 284 -7.91 -22.16 -1.86
CA ALA A 284 -6.70 -21.90 -2.61
C ALA A 284 -5.61 -22.92 -2.25
N THR A 285 -4.94 -23.44 -3.28
CA THR A 285 -3.76 -24.31 -3.12
C THR A 285 -2.47 -23.46 -3.06
N GLY A 286 -1.38 -24.07 -2.63
CA GLY A 286 -0.06 -23.45 -2.58
C GLY A 286 1.02 -24.26 -3.30
N ALA A 287 2.18 -23.63 -3.49
CA ALA A 287 3.31 -24.22 -4.21
C ALA A 287 4.61 -24.04 -3.44
N PHE A 288 5.49 -25.03 -3.49
CA PHE A 288 6.87 -24.92 -3.04
C PHE A 288 7.81 -24.75 -4.23
N VAL A 289 8.74 -23.80 -4.13
CA VAL A 289 9.75 -23.52 -5.13
C VAL A 289 11.12 -23.47 -4.47
N LEU A 290 12.04 -24.30 -4.96
CA LEU A 290 13.44 -24.27 -4.53
C LEU A 290 14.22 -23.26 -5.39
N GLY A 291 14.59 -22.14 -4.80
CA GLY A 291 15.47 -21.13 -5.36
C GLY A 291 16.94 -21.48 -5.13
N ALA A 292 17.42 -22.56 -5.75
CA ALA A 292 18.84 -22.99 -5.66
C ALA A 292 19.82 -21.94 -6.21
N SER A 293 19.32 -20.96 -6.98
CA SER A 293 20.04 -19.76 -7.37
C SER A 293 19.07 -18.61 -7.70
N PRO A 294 19.53 -17.35 -7.71
CA PRO A 294 18.75 -16.20 -8.18
C PRO A 294 18.17 -16.39 -9.58
N ILE A 295 18.92 -17.06 -10.46
CA ILE A 295 18.53 -17.37 -11.84
C ILE A 295 17.36 -18.36 -11.86
N ALA A 296 17.44 -19.43 -11.05
CA ALA A 296 16.37 -20.42 -10.96
C ALA A 296 15.06 -19.79 -10.45
N LEU A 297 15.14 -18.90 -9.47
CA LEU A 297 13.97 -18.23 -8.93
C LEU A 297 13.34 -17.23 -9.91
N ALA A 298 14.16 -16.45 -10.62
CA ALA A 298 13.68 -15.54 -11.65
C ALA A 298 12.90 -16.28 -12.76
N TYR A 299 13.38 -17.47 -13.15
CA TYR A 299 12.69 -18.33 -14.10
C TYR A 299 11.32 -18.77 -13.60
N GLN A 300 11.20 -19.09 -12.31
CA GLN A 300 9.93 -19.52 -11.72
C GLN A 300 8.90 -18.38 -11.71
N PHE A 301 9.29 -17.16 -11.33
CA PHE A 301 8.37 -16.00 -11.41
C PHE A 301 7.97 -15.67 -12.84
N SER A 302 8.90 -15.78 -13.76
CA SER A 302 8.58 -15.57 -15.16
C SER A 302 7.71 -16.70 -15.70
N ALA A 303 7.90 -17.96 -15.28
CA ALA A 303 7.01 -19.07 -15.61
C ALA A 303 5.56 -18.78 -15.20
N ILE A 304 5.35 -18.27 -13.98
CA ILE A 304 4.04 -17.83 -13.47
C ILE A 304 3.45 -16.76 -14.39
N THR A 305 4.23 -15.72 -14.70
CA THR A 305 3.79 -14.60 -15.53
C THR A 305 3.42 -15.05 -16.95
N ASN A 306 4.23 -15.93 -17.56
CA ASN A 306 3.99 -16.46 -18.89
C ASN A 306 2.71 -17.33 -18.92
N ARG A 307 2.49 -18.18 -17.91
CA ARG A 307 1.26 -19.00 -17.79
C ARG A 307 0.00 -18.17 -17.59
N ILE A 308 0.08 -17.05 -16.84
CA ILE A 308 -1.05 -16.12 -16.69
C ILE A 308 -1.41 -15.47 -18.03
N ARG A 309 -0.41 -15.14 -18.86
CA ARG A 309 -0.59 -14.59 -20.21
C ARG A 309 -1.02 -15.63 -21.26
N GLY A 310 -1.23 -16.89 -20.86
CA GLY A 310 -1.65 -17.97 -21.74
C GLY A 310 -0.50 -18.69 -22.46
N GLY A 311 0.73 -18.47 -22.04
CA GLY A 311 1.92 -19.14 -22.57
C GLY A 311 2.05 -20.57 -22.04
N GLN A 312 2.45 -21.47 -22.93
CA GLN A 312 2.69 -22.89 -22.62
C GLN A 312 4.18 -23.19 -22.70
N SER A 313 4.72 -23.87 -21.69
CA SER A 313 6.14 -24.23 -21.66
C SER A 313 6.44 -25.35 -22.65
N LEU A 314 7.51 -25.23 -23.43
CA LEU A 314 8.04 -26.31 -24.26
C LEU A 314 8.97 -27.20 -23.42
N GLY A 315 8.39 -28.16 -22.71
CA GLY A 315 9.13 -29.14 -21.90
C GLY A 315 9.76 -28.54 -20.63
N ALA A 316 10.75 -29.27 -20.08
CA ALA A 316 11.45 -28.93 -18.84
C ALA A 316 12.53 -27.84 -19.02
N GLY A 317 12.90 -27.51 -20.25
CA GLY A 317 13.98 -26.57 -20.58
C GLY A 317 14.82 -27.06 -21.75
N ILE A 318 15.53 -26.15 -22.41
CA ILE A 318 16.41 -26.44 -23.55
C ILE A 318 17.86 -26.25 -23.10
N GLU A 319 18.63 -27.32 -23.12
CA GLU A 319 20.09 -27.22 -22.95
C GLU A 319 20.67 -26.33 -24.05
N VAL A 320 21.52 -25.37 -23.66
CA VAL A 320 22.11 -24.38 -24.57
C VAL A 320 23.61 -24.63 -24.76
N PRO A 321 24.15 -24.52 -25.99
CA PRO A 321 23.44 -24.23 -27.25
C PRO A 321 22.48 -25.35 -27.66
N GLY A 322 21.30 -24.97 -28.13
CA GLY A 322 20.19 -25.88 -28.40
C GLY A 322 19.23 -25.36 -29.46
N ALA A 323 18.14 -26.08 -29.67
CA ALA A 323 17.10 -25.72 -30.63
C ALA A 323 15.71 -26.08 -30.12
N PHE A 324 14.71 -25.33 -30.56
CA PHE A 324 13.30 -25.59 -30.29
C PHE A 324 12.48 -25.44 -31.57
N GLU A 325 11.31 -26.07 -31.60
CA GLU A 325 10.42 -26.02 -32.76
C GLU A 325 9.26 -25.07 -32.49
N VAL A 326 8.98 -24.20 -33.46
CA VAL A 326 7.77 -23.38 -33.50
C VAL A 326 6.83 -23.97 -34.54
N GLU A 327 5.66 -24.42 -34.09
CA GLU A 327 4.61 -24.95 -34.97
C GLU A 327 3.85 -23.81 -35.67
N PRO A 328 3.24 -24.05 -36.86
CA PRO A 328 2.24 -23.15 -37.42
C PRO A 328 1.15 -22.82 -36.41
N GLY A 329 0.65 -21.58 -36.42
CA GLY A 329 -0.39 -21.12 -35.48
C GLY A 329 0.14 -20.56 -34.15
N ILE A 330 1.42 -20.78 -33.82
CA ILE A 330 2.08 -20.06 -32.72
C ILE A 330 2.49 -18.68 -33.22
N ASN A 331 1.94 -17.62 -32.61
CA ASN A 331 2.15 -16.24 -33.04
C ASN A 331 3.04 -15.41 -32.11
N ARG A 332 3.38 -15.94 -30.93
CA ARG A 332 4.38 -15.38 -30.02
C ARG A 332 5.19 -16.48 -29.35
N VAL A 333 6.48 -16.21 -29.17
CA VAL A 333 7.39 -16.98 -28.33
C VAL A 333 8.01 -16.06 -27.30
N ASN A 334 8.11 -16.53 -26.07
CA ASN A 334 8.93 -15.88 -25.04
C ASN A 334 10.03 -16.83 -24.55
N ILE A 335 11.28 -16.39 -24.62
CA ILE A 335 12.47 -17.16 -24.30
C ILE A 335 13.13 -16.51 -23.09
N GLN A 336 13.38 -17.30 -22.07
CA GLN A 336 14.22 -16.91 -20.94
C GLN A 336 15.53 -17.66 -21.01
N LEU A 337 16.63 -16.93 -20.89
CA LEU A 337 17.97 -17.51 -20.86
C LEU A 337 18.84 -16.78 -19.82
N ALA A 338 19.91 -17.44 -19.41
CA ALA A 338 20.89 -16.90 -18.48
C ALA A 338 22.31 -16.99 -19.06
N GLY A 339 22.89 -15.84 -19.39
CA GLY A 339 24.23 -15.68 -19.97
C GLY A 339 24.46 -14.27 -20.51
N SER A 340 25.71 -13.82 -20.53
CA SER A 340 26.12 -12.50 -21.03
C SER A 340 26.33 -12.47 -22.56
N ALA A 341 26.59 -13.62 -23.19
CA ALA A 341 26.79 -13.75 -24.62
C ALA A 341 25.81 -14.78 -25.20
N TRP A 342 24.80 -14.28 -25.92
CA TRP A 342 23.74 -15.10 -26.49
C TRP A 342 23.33 -14.62 -27.90
N SER A 343 22.77 -15.55 -28.68
CA SER A 343 22.14 -15.25 -29.96
C SER A 343 20.98 -16.19 -30.26
N ILE A 344 19.93 -15.65 -30.90
CA ILE A 344 18.77 -16.38 -31.38
C ILE A 344 18.79 -16.36 -32.90
N THR A 345 18.77 -17.53 -33.52
CA THR A 345 18.78 -17.70 -34.97
C THR A 345 17.45 -18.27 -35.44
N ASP A 346 16.88 -17.65 -36.46
CA ASP A 346 15.64 -18.10 -37.09
C ASP A 346 15.84 -19.38 -37.93
N PRO A 347 14.76 -20.02 -38.40
CA PRO A 347 14.83 -21.22 -39.23
C PRO A 347 15.55 -21.04 -40.57
N SER A 348 15.76 -19.79 -41.03
CA SER A 348 16.50 -19.48 -42.26
C SER A 348 18.01 -19.34 -42.03
N GLY A 349 18.45 -19.35 -40.77
CA GLY A 349 19.86 -19.19 -40.38
C GLY A 349 20.27 -17.74 -40.11
N VAL A 350 19.31 -16.82 -39.96
CA VAL A 350 19.57 -15.40 -39.69
C VAL A 350 19.47 -15.15 -38.18
N VAL A 351 20.46 -14.44 -37.62
CA VAL A 351 20.42 -14.00 -36.22
C VAL A 351 19.44 -12.83 -36.07
N VAL A 352 18.35 -13.05 -35.32
CA VAL A 352 17.28 -12.05 -35.13
C VAL A 352 17.47 -11.23 -33.84
N ALA A 353 18.14 -11.82 -32.85
CA ALA A 353 18.43 -11.18 -31.58
C ALA A 353 19.76 -11.70 -31.04
N SER A 354 20.51 -10.84 -30.36
CA SER A 354 21.75 -11.19 -29.68
C SER A 354 21.98 -10.26 -28.49
N SER A 355 23.00 -10.57 -27.68
CA SER A 355 23.46 -9.67 -26.62
C SER A 355 23.89 -8.27 -27.09
N SER A 356 24.14 -8.09 -28.40
CA SER A 356 24.45 -6.79 -29.00
C SER A 356 23.21 -5.98 -29.45
N GLY A 357 22.01 -6.54 -29.29
CA GLY A 357 20.73 -5.95 -29.69
C GLY A 357 19.93 -6.83 -30.66
N SER A 358 18.70 -6.39 -30.97
CA SER A 358 17.83 -7.03 -31.96
C SER A 358 17.98 -6.41 -33.35
N THR A 359 17.85 -7.22 -34.39
CA THR A 359 18.02 -6.80 -35.80
C THR A 359 16.69 -6.60 -36.54
N GLN A 360 15.55 -6.87 -35.89
CA GLN A 360 14.22 -7.00 -36.51
C GLN A 360 13.17 -5.96 -36.02
N GLY A 361 13.59 -4.86 -35.38
CA GLY A 361 12.66 -3.80 -34.97
C GLY A 361 11.74 -4.21 -33.80
N PRO A 362 10.50 -3.69 -33.70
CA PRO A 362 9.65 -3.82 -32.51
C PRO A 362 9.07 -5.23 -32.28
N SER A 363 9.07 -6.10 -33.29
CA SER A 363 8.56 -7.50 -33.19
C SER A 363 9.50 -8.44 -32.44
N VAL A 364 10.73 -7.99 -32.14
CA VAL A 364 11.69 -8.74 -31.32
C VAL A 364 12.18 -7.83 -30.21
N GLN A 365 11.76 -8.13 -28.98
CA GLN A 365 12.11 -7.38 -27.79
C GLN A 365 12.97 -8.25 -26.90
N SER A 366 14.09 -7.71 -26.45
CA SER A 366 14.96 -8.37 -25.49
C SER A 366 15.19 -7.43 -24.31
N THR A 367 14.88 -7.91 -23.11
CA THR A 367 15.21 -7.23 -21.86
C THR A 367 16.32 -8.01 -21.19
N THR A 368 17.44 -7.34 -20.94
CA THR A 368 18.60 -7.93 -20.25
C THR A 368 18.78 -7.25 -18.91
N GLN A 369 18.84 -8.05 -17.84
CA GLN A 369 19.13 -7.60 -16.48
C GLN A 369 20.20 -8.47 -15.85
N GLY A 370 21.40 -7.92 -15.70
CA GLY A 370 22.57 -8.70 -15.30
C GLY A 370 22.86 -9.82 -16.30
N GLU A 371 22.84 -11.06 -15.83
CA GLU A 371 23.03 -12.26 -16.66
C GLU A 371 21.71 -12.87 -17.16
N LEU A 372 20.55 -12.33 -16.79
CA LEU A 372 19.24 -12.84 -17.19
C LEU A 372 18.69 -12.08 -18.39
N VAL A 373 18.09 -12.82 -19.31
CA VAL A 373 17.59 -12.28 -20.57
C VAL A 373 16.21 -12.86 -20.85
N ASN A 374 15.26 -11.97 -21.11
CA ASN A 374 13.92 -12.30 -21.56
C ASN A 374 13.76 -11.81 -23.01
N ILE A 375 13.37 -12.70 -23.93
CA ILE A 375 13.30 -12.42 -25.36
C ILE A 375 11.90 -12.78 -25.85
N GLN A 376 11.14 -11.75 -26.19
CA GLN A 376 9.84 -11.90 -26.84
C GLN A 376 10.01 -11.77 -28.35
N ILE A 377 9.46 -12.74 -29.09
CA ILE A 377 9.45 -12.78 -30.55
C ILE A 377 8.00 -12.93 -31.00
N ASP A 378 7.51 -11.92 -31.71
CA ASP A 378 6.15 -11.87 -32.23
C ASP A 378 6.15 -12.02 -33.76
N GLU A 379 5.03 -12.46 -34.32
CA GLU A 379 4.79 -12.30 -35.75
C GLU A 379 4.91 -10.81 -36.17
N PRO A 380 5.40 -10.51 -37.40
CA PRO A 380 5.78 -11.45 -38.46
C PRO A 380 7.25 -11.92 -38.38
N ALA A 381 8.01 -11.54 -37.36
CA ALA A 381 9.40 -11.98 -37.18
C ALA A 381 9.48 -13.45 -36.77
N LEU A 382 8.50 -13.91 -35.98
CA LEU A 382 8.31 -15.32 -35.68
C LEU A 382 7.84 -16.09 -36.92
N ARG A 383 8.54 -17.18 -37.25
CA ARG A 383 8.24 -18.07 -38.38
C ARG A 383 8.20 -19.51 -37.91
N PRO A 384 7.31 -20.35 -38.46
CA PRO A 384 7.32 -21.78 -38.17
C PRO A 384 8.65 -22.43 -38.57
N GLY A 385 9.10 -23.40 -37.78
CA GLY A 385 10.33 -24.17 -38.02
C GLY A 385 11.23 -24.26 -36.80
N SER A 386 12.46 -24.74 -37.02
CA SER A 386 13.45 -24.96 -35.96
C SER A 386 14.26 -23.69 -35.70
N TRP A 387 14.14 -23.16 -34.49
CA TRP A 387 14.86 -22.00 -33.98
C TRP A 387 16.05 -22.45 -33.15
N LYS A 388 17.18 -21.72 -33.24
CA LYS A 388 18.39 -22.04 -32.47
C LYS A 388 18.67 -21.00 -31.41
N ILE A 389 19.07 -21.48 -30.24
CA ILE A 389 19.52 -20.68 -29.11
C ILE A 389 20.98 -21.01 -28.88
N ASP A 390 21.85 -20.02 -29.00
CA ASP A 390 23.27 -20.14 -28.67
C ASP A 390 23.59 -19.24 -27.47
N VAL A 391 24.20 -19.80 -26.43
CA VAL A 391 24.64 -19.07 -25.23
C VAL A 391 26.04 -19.58 -24.89
N THR A 392 27.03 -18.70 -24.96
CA THR A 392 28.45 -19.09 -24.81
C THR A 392 28.83 -19.33 -23.34
N ASP A 393 28.15 -18.65 -22.41
CA ASP A 393 28.42 -18.66 -20.97
C ASP A 393 27.17 -19.03 -20.16
N ALA A 394 26.41 -20.00 -20.66
CA ALA A 394 25.14 -20.42 -20.09
C ALA A 394 25.24 -20.74 -18.60
N LYS A 395 24.37 -20.13 -17.81
CA LYS A 395 24.25 -20.35 -16.36
C LYS A 395 23.09 -21.27 -15.99
N ALA A 396 22.15 -21.45 -16.90
CA ALA A 396 21.00 -22.34 -16.80
C ALA A 396 20.51 -22.73 -18.20
N ALA A 397 19.68 -23.77 -18.29
CA ALA A 397 18.94 -24.09 -19.52
C ALA A 397 18.05 -22.91 -19.95
N ALA A 398 17.68 -22.82 -21.22
CA ALA A 398 16.72 -21.82 -21.67
C ALA A 398 15.28 -22.34 -21.49
N GLN A 399 14.37 -21.48 -21.02
CA GLN A 399 12.94 -21.79 -20.90
C GLN A 399 12.18 -21.10 -22.02
N VAL A 400 11.37 -21.86 -22.77
CA VAL A 400 10.64 -21.34 -23.94
C VAL A 400 9.15 -21.52 -23.74
N TYR A 401 8.41 -20.42 -23.87
CA TYR A 401 6.96 -20.38 -23.80
C TYR A 401 6.38 -20.03 -25.16
N VAL A 402 5.42 -20.81 -25.62
CA VAL A 402 4.71 -20.60 -26.88
C VAL A 402 3.29 -20.09 -26.64
N TYR A 403 2.80 -19.25 -27.54
CA TYR A 403 1.51 -18.59 -27.45
C TYR A 403 0.74 -18.69 -28.76
N ALA A 404 -0.57 -18.91 -28.66
CA ALA A 404 -1.53 -18.68 -29.73
C ALA A 404 -2.54 -17.64 -29.25
N LEU A 405 -2.19 -16.36 -29.39
CA LEU A 405 -3.04 -15.24 -29.00
C LEU A 405 -4.11 -15.01 -30.07
N LEU A 406 -5.34 -15.42 -29.77
CA LEU A 406 -6.46 -15.40 -30.70
C LEU A 406 -7.52 -14.39 -30.23
N ARG A 407 -8.03 -13.61 -31.18
CA ARG A 407 -9.17 -12.69 -31.00
C ARG A 407 -10.28 -13.07 -31.96
N GLY A 408 -11.52 -12.78 -31.59
CA GLY A 408 -12.67 -12.99 -32.46
C GLY A 408 -13.15 -11.67 -33.02
N GLU A 409 -13.51 -11.66 -34.30
CA GLU A 409 -14.20 -10.59 -34.99
C GLU A 409 -15.55 -11.12 -35.45
N ALA A 410 -16.62 -10.39 -35.17
CA ALA A 410 -17.97 -10.81 -35.53
C ALA A 410 -18.56 -9.87 -36.58
N ASP A 411 -18.99 -10.43 -37.70
CA ASP A 411 -19.85 -9.77 -38.67
C ASP A 411 -21.29 -10.17 -38.35
N ILE A 412 -22.04 -9.22 -37.76
CA ILE A 412 -23.42 -9.40 -37.35
C ILE A 412 -24.29 -8.53 -38.24
N PRO A 413 -25.16 -9.11 -39.09
CA PRO A 413 -26.09 -8.32 -39.89
C PRO A 413 -27.13 -7.65 -38.98
N GLN A 414 -27.92 -6.73 -39.53
CA GLN A 414 -29.04 -6.16 -38.78
C GLN A 414 -30.02 -7.26 -38.37
N LEU A 415 -30.11 -7.54 -37.07
CA LEU A 415 -30.97 -8.57 -36.53
C LEU A 415 -32.41 -8.06 -36.42
N ARG A 416 -33.37 -8.90 -36.82
CA ARG A 416 -34.81 -8.61 -36.69
C ARG A 416 -35.52 -9.78 -36.02
N VAL A 417 -36.50 -9.46 -35.17
CA VAL A 417 -37.28 -10.50 -34.48
C VAL A 417 -38.02 -11.39 -35.49
N GLY A 418 -37.93 -12.70 -35.33
CA GLY A 418 -38.58 -13.69 -36.18
C GLY A 418 -37.95 -13.88 -37.57
N GLU A 419 -36.85 -13.18 -37.89
CA GLU A 419 -36.08 -13.40 -39.11
C GLU A 419 -34.77 -14.13 -38.79
N SER A 420 -34.57 -15.29 -39.42
CA SER A 420 -33.32 -16.04 -39.29
C SER A 420 -32.17 -15.26 -39.90
N SER A 421 -31.12 -15.04 -39.11
CA SER A 421 -29.92 -14.29 -39.50
C SER A 421 -28.68 -15.14 -39.29
N GLU A 422 -27.73 -15.05 -40.22
CA GLU A 422 -26.43 -15.69 -40.11
C GLU A 422 -25.42 -14.71 -39.53
N ILE A 423 -24.83 -15.07 -38.40
CA ILE A 423 -23.74 -14.34 -37.77
C ILE A 423 -22.44 -15.05 -38.12
N VAL A 424 -21.43 -14.30 -38.53
CA VAL A 424 -20.11 -14.85 -38.79
C VAL A 424 -19.18 -14.46 -37.66
N ILE A 425 -18.56 -15.44 -37.00
CA ILE A 425 -17.49 -15.25 -36.03
C ILE A 425 -16.20 -15.74 -36.68
N GLU A 426 -15.29 -14.83 -36.99
CA GLU A 426 -13.96 -15.14 -37.52
C GLU A 426 -12.92 -14.99 -36.43
N ILE A 427 -12.11 -16.02 -36.20
CA ILE A 427 -11.00 -15.97 -35.26
C ILE A 427 -9.74 -15.53 -36.01
N VAL A 428 -9.11 -14.48 -35.51
CA VAL A 428 -7.91 -13.85 -36.06
C VAL A 428 -6.76 -13.89 -35.05
N SER A 429 -5.53 -13.76 -35.53
CA SER A 429 -4.37 -13.53 -34.67
C SER A 429 -4.48 -12.16 -34.01
N ASP A 430 -4.36 -12.08 -32.68
CA ASP A 430 -4.43 -10.80 -31.98
C ASP A 430 -3.22 -9.89 -32.27
N ILE A 431 -2.12 -10.47 -32.75
CA ILE A 431 -0.88 -9.75 -33.09
C ILE A 431 -0.94 -9.16 -34.50
N THR A 432 -1.31 -9.96 -35.50
CA THR A 432 -1.27 -9.56 -36.92
C THR A 432 -2.63 -9.11 -37.46
N GLY A 433 -3.73 -9.50 -36.81
CA GLY A 433 -5.10 -9.30 -37.32
C GLY A 433 -5.46 -10.24 -38.48
N GLU A 434 -4.56 -11.13 -38.90
CA GLU A 434 -4.81 -12.05 -40.00
C GLU A 434 -5.71 -13.23 -39.56
N PRO A 435 -6.59 -13.74 -40.44
CA PRO A 435 -7.45 -14.89 -40.13
C PRO A 435 -6.65 -16.14 -39.75
N ALA A 436 -7.02 -16.75 -38.63
CA ALA A 436 -6.40 -17.98 -38.15
C ALA A 436 -6.82 -19.16 -39.04
N ARG A 437 -5.86 -19.96 -39.48
CA ARG A 437 -6.14 -21.10 -40.37
C ARG A 437 -6.52 -22.34 -39.58
N ARG A 438 -7.51 -23.08 -40.08
CA ARG A 438 -7.95 -24.33 -39.47
C ARG A 438 -6.85 -25.40 -39.47
N SER A 439 -5.96 -25.37 -40.46
CA SER A 439 -4.84 -26.32 -40.62
C SER A 439 -3.75 -26.18 -39.56
N ASP A 440 -3.73 -25.09 -38.82
CA ASP A 440 -2.63 -24.75 -37.91
C ASP A 440 -2.93 -25.18 -36.47
N TYR A 441 -4.16 -25.66 -36.22
CA TYR A 441 -4.63 -26.02 -34.88
C TYR A 441 -5.43 -27.33 -34.88
N SER A 442 -5.47 -27.99 -33.73
CA SER A 442 -6.46 -29.03 -33.42
C SER A 442 -7.50 -28.47 -32.47
N THR A 443 -8.73 -28.28 -32.95
CA THR A 443 -9.82 -27.63 -32.20
C THR A 443 -10.99 -28.60 -31.94
N GLY A 444 -11.72 -28.35 -30.84
CA GLY A 444 -13.06 -28.92 -30.62
C GLY A 444 -14.15 -28.13 -31.35
N PRO A 445 -15.45 -28.46 -31.16
CA PRO A 445 -16.53 -27.62 -31.66
C PRO A 445 -16.54 -26.27 -30.95
N ILE A 446 -16.87 -25.19 -31.66
CA ILE A 446 -17.13 -23.91 -31.03
C ILE A 446 -18.41 -23.99 -30.19
N SER A 447 -18.36 -23.48 -28.97
CA SER A 447 -19.56 -23.26 -28.15
C SER A 447 -19.94 -21.79 -28.29
N ALA A 448 -21.16 -21.52 -28.77
CA ALA A 448 -21.68 -20.16 -28.91
C ALA A 448 -23.09 -20.07 -28.32
N THR A 449 -23.37 -18.96 -27.62
CA THR A 449 -24.64 -18.74 -26.93
C THR A 449 -25.07 -17.28 -27.05
N ALA A 450 -26.32 -17.03 -27.43
CA ALA A 450 -26.94 -15.72 -27.43
C ALA A 450 -27.70 -15.46 -26.12
N LEU A 451 -27.45 -14.30 -25.52
CA LEU A 451 -28.12 -13.76 -24.34
C LEU A 451 -29.04 -12.60 -24.75
N GLY A 452 -30.09 -12.35 -23.98
CA GLY A 452 -31.05 -11.28 -24.26
C GLY A 452 -32.19 -11.67 -25.23
N GLN A 453 -32.29 -12.94 -25.61
CA GLN A 453 -33.36 -13.51 -26.46
C GLN A 453 -34.51 -14.09 -25.62
N GLY A 454 -34.96 -13.36 -24.60
CA GLY A 454 -35.93 -13.82 -23.61
C GLY A 454 -35.30 -14.20 -22.25
N VAL A 455 -35.89 -15.19 -21.56
CA VAL A 455 -35.50 -15.56 -20.18
C VAL A 455 -34.27 -16.47 -20.12
N ASN A 456 -34.09 -17.35 -21.12
CA ASN A 456 -33.02 -18.33 -21.14
C ASN A 456 -31.97 -18.01 -22.23
N PRO A 457 -30.68 -18.31 -21.99
CA PRO A 457 -29.66 -18.32 -23.03
C PRO A 457 -30.04 -19.28 -24.18
N VAL A 458 -29.78 -18.86 -25.42
CA VAL A 458 -30.01 -19.68 -26.63
C VAL A 458 -28.68 -20.19 -27.14
N GLU A 459 -28.47 -21.50 -27.16
CA GLU A 459 -27.30 -22.10 -27.81
C GLU A 459 -27.40 -21.96 -29.33
N LEU A 460 -26.29 -21.57 -29.96
CA LEU A 460 -26.24 -21.34 -31.40
C LEU A 460 -25.61 -22.55 -32.10
N ASN A 461 -26.27 -22.98 -33.18
CA ASN A 461 -25.69 -23.97 -34.08
C ASN A 461 -24.76 -23.27 -35.06
N CYS A 462 -23.47 -23.53 -34.94
CA CYS A 462 -22.44 -22.94 -35.76
C CYS A 462 -21.84 -23.96 -36.73
N LEU A 463 -21.74 -23.56 -37.99
CA LEU A 463 -21.03 -24.31 -39.04
C LEU A 463 -19.61 -23.74 -39.17
N GLU A 464 -18.62 -24.63 -39.05
CA GLU A 464 -17.20 -24.28 -39.19
C GLU A 464 -16.78 -24.25 -40.67
N ASP A 465 -16.00 -23.25 -41.05
CA ASP A 465 -15.32 -23.17 -42.34
C ASP A 465 -14.19 -24.21 -42.44
N VAL A 466 -13.98 -24.77 -43.64
CA VAL A 466 -13.00 -25.85 -43.84
C VAL A 466 -11.54 -25.37 -43.91
N THR A 467 -11.32 -24.05 -44.07
CA THR A 467 -9.99 -23.45 -44.25
C THR A 467 -9.57 -22.54 -43.12
N LEU A 468 -10.50 -21.74 -42.60
CA LEU A 468 -10.26 -20.76 -41.54
C LEU A 468 -10.97 -21.17 -40.26
N LEU A 469 -10.50 -20.68 -39.12
CA LEU A 469 -11.26 -20.71 -37.86
C LEU A 469 -12.39 -19.68 -37.91
N ARG A 470 -13.32 -19.89 -38.83
CA ARG A 470 -14.48 -19.04 -39.10
C ARG A 470 -15.74 -19.87 -38.91
N TYR A 471 -16.71 -19.32 -38.21
CA TYR A 471 -17.93 -20.01 -37.82
C TYR A 471 -19.15 -19.18 -38.24
N THR A 472 -20.04 -19.78 -39.02
CA THR A 472 -21.35 -19.20 -39.35
C THR A 472 -22.40 -19.78 -38.42
N CYS A 473 -22.93 -18.95 -37.53
CA CYS A 473 -23.92 -19.32 -36.53
C CYS A 473 -25.29 -18.78 -36.93
N ALA A 474 -26.30 -19.66 -36.97
CA ALA A 474 -27.69 -19.23 -37.19
C ALA A 474 -28.26 -18.68 -35.87
N LEU A 475 -28.90 -17.52 -35.94
CA LEU A 475 -29.65 -16.92 -34.85
C LEU A 475 -31.04 -16.52 -35.34
N ASP A 476 -32.05 -16.96 -34.62
CA ASP A 476 -33.45 -16.55 -34.80
C ASP A 476 -33.84 -15.66 -33.61
N PRO A 477 -33.76 -14.33 -33.72
CA PRO A 477 -34.03 -13.45 -32.60
C PRO A 477 -35.51 -13.51 -32.19
N THR A 478 -35.79 -13.59 -30.89
CA THR A 478 -37.14 -13.72 -30.33
C THR A 478 -37.61 -12.48 -29.57
N ALA A 479 -36.71 -11.54 -29.27
CA ALA A 479 -37.01 -10.33 -28.52
C ALA A 479 -36.28 -9.10 -29.09
N VAL A 480 -36.92 -7.93 -29.01
CA VAL A 480 -36.33 -6.64 -29.40
C VAL A 480 -35.47 -6.10 -28.26
N GLY A 481 -34.30 -5.53 -28.58
CA GLY A 481 -33.36 -4.97 -27.61
C GLY A 481 -31.91 -5.22 -28.02
N THR A 482 -31.02 -5.47 -27.08
CA THR A 482 -29.63 -5.83 -27.36
C THR A 482 -29.37 -7.29 -27.03
N THR A 483 -28.76 -8.03 -27.97
CA THR A 483 -28.29 -9.38 -27.75
C THR A 483 -26.79 -9.42 -27.53
N ILE A 484 -26.33 -10.33 -26.67
CA ILE A 484 -24.91 -10.59 -26.43
C ILE A 484 -24.60 -12.02 -26.83
N ILE A 485 -23.74 -12.21 -27.81
CA ILE A 485 -23.27 -13.51 -28.27
C ILE A 485 -21.94 -13.80 -27.58
N LYS A 486 -21.90 -14.85 -26.77
CA LYS A 486 -20.67 -15.37 -26.17
C LYS A 486 -20.21 -16.57 -26.96
N ALA A 487 -18.93 -16.63 -27.31
CA ALA A 487 -18.33 -17.75 -28.02
C ALA A 487 -17.06 -18.23 -27.31
N SER A 488 -16.78 -19.52 -27.36
CA SER A 488 -15.57 -20.12 -26.83
C SER A 488 -15.12 -21.33 -27.65
N LEU A 489 -13.80 -21.47 -27.80
CA LEU A 489 -13.18 -22.56 -28.55
C LEU A 489 -11.93 -23.03 -27.82
N ASP A 490 -11.86 -24.32 -27.48
CA ASP A 490 -10.64 -24.94 -27.01
C ASP A 490 -9.71 -25.24 -28.20
N VAL A 491 -8.44 -24.86 -28.06
CA VAL A 491 -7.44 -24.91 -29.12
C VAL A 491 -6.21 -25.68 -28.63
N ASN A 492 -5.74 -26.62 -29.43
CA ASN A 492 -4.48 -27.33 -29.21
C ASN A 492 -3.54 -27.10 -30.40
N SER A 493 -2.23 -27.22 -30.19
CA SER A 493 -1.25 -27.27 -31.28
C SER A 493 -1.42 -28.56 -32.09
N LEU A 494 -0.77 -28.65 -33.25
CA LEU A 494 -0.83 -29.84 -34.10
C LEU A 494 -0.19 -31.07 -33.44
N ARG A 495 0.79 -30.87 -32.55
CA ARG A 495 1.38 -31.93 -31.73
C ARG A 495 0.59 -32.27 -30.47
N GLY A 496 -0.51 -31.58 -30.21
CA GLY A 496 -1.43 -31.87 -29.11
C GLY A 496 -1.17 -31.09 -27.82
N GLU A 497 -0.30 -30.07 -27.86
CA GLU A 497 -0.10 -29.19 -26.71
C GLU A 497 -1.34 -28.34 -26.48
N ARG A 498 -1.80 -28.25 -25.23
CA ARG A 498 -3.01 -27.49 -24.90
C ARG A 498 -2.71 -25.99 -24.92
N LEU A 499 -3.24 -25.27 -25.90
CA LEU A 499 -3.05 -23.82 -26.02
C LEU A 499 -4.13 -23.06 -25.23
N TYR A 500 -3.96 -21.73 -25.15
CA TYR A 500 -4.96 -20.89 -24.52
C TYR A 500 -6.26 -20.88 -25.36
N PRO A 501 -7.44 -21.13 -24.75
CA PRO A 501 -8.69 -21.19 -25.50
C PRO A 501 -9.16 -19.80 -25.93
N PHE A 502 -9.74 -19.70 -27.12
CA PHE A 502 -10.39 -18.49 -27.57
C PHE A 502 -11.70 -18.26 -26.79
N ARG A 503 -11.96 -17.01 -26.38
CA ARG A 503 -13.23 -16.57 -25.81
C ARG A 503 -13.59 -15.18 -26.34
N GLY A 504 -14.79 -15.04 -26.89
CA GLY A 504 -15.31 -13.80 -27.47
C GLY A 504 -16.68 -13.42 -26.90
N SER A 505 -16.97 -12.12 -26.88
CA SER A 505 -18.29 -11.58 -26.55
C SER A 505 -18.62 -10.44 -27.49
N PHE A 506 -19.73 -10.56 -28.21
CA PHE A 506 -20.16 -9.63 -29.25
C PHE A 506 -21.57 -9.12 -28.92
N SER A 507 -21.85 -7.86 -29.23
CA SER A 507 -23.15 -7.26 -28.96
C SER A 507 -23.76 -6.70 -30.24
N ALA A 508 -25.06 -6.93 -30.43
CA ALA A 508 -25.79 -6.40 -31.57
C ALA A 508 -27.21 -5.97 -31.17
N PRO A 509 -27.73 -4.87 -31.74
CA PRO A 509 -29.11 -4.48 -31.58
C PRO A 509 -30.02 -5.39 -32.42
N VAL A 510 -31.16 -5.77 -31.84
CA VAL A 510 -32.25 -6.52 -32.49
C VAL A 510 -33.42 -5.55 -32.66
N SER A 511 -33.81 -5.33 -33.90
CA SER A 511 -34.93 -4.46 -34.26
C SER A 511 -36.24 -5.26 -34.39
N PRO A 512 -37.41 -4.61 -34.30
CA PRO A 512 -38.67 -5.20 -34.72
C PRO A 512 -38.66 -5.52 -36.24
N GLN A 513 -39.60 -6.38 -36.69
CA GLN A 513 -39.84 -6.58 -38.11
C GLN A 513 -40.30 -5.27 -38.78
N ALA A 514 -40.09 -5.13 -40.09
CA ALA A 514 -40.40 -3.90 -40.84
C ALA A 514 -41.88 -3.46 -40.78
N SER A 515 -42.78 -4.39 -40.44
CA SER A 515 -44.22 -4.17 -40.25
C SER A 515 -44.58 -3.61 -38.87
N TYR A 516 -43.66 -3.57 -37.91
CA TYR A 516 -43.90 -3.07 -36.55
C TYR A 516 -43.30 -1.69 -36.32
N PRO A 517 -43.93 -0.86 -35.47
CA PRO A 517 -43.34 0.40 -35.02
C PRO A 517 -42.12 0.14 -34.13
N GLN A 518 -41.32 1.18 -33.89
CA GLN A 518 -40.11 1.14 -33.08
C GLN A 518 -40.08 2.29 -32.08
N VAL A 519 -39.54 2.05 -30.88
CA VAL A 519 -39.25 3.09 -29.90
C VAL A 519 -37.76 3.42 -29.91
N LEU A 520 -37.43 4.71 -29.96
CA LEU A 520 -36.07 5.24 -30.01
C LEU A 520 -35.91 6.40 -29.01
N PRO A 521 -34.80 6.51 -28.28
CA PRO A 521 -33.78 5.47 -28.07
C PRO A 521 -34.30 4.34 -27.17
N ASP A 522 -33.64 3.18 -27.19
CA ASP A 522 -33.88 2.04 -26.29
C ASP A 522 -33.17 2.18 -24.93
N GLN A 523 -32.31 3.18 -24.78
CA GLN A 523 -31.79 3.70 -23.52
C GLN A 523 -31.98 5.22 -23.43
N ILE A 524 -32.57 5.71 -22.35
CA ILE A 524 -32.81 7.14 -22.11
C ILE A 524 -32.12 7.61 -20.83
N SER A 525 -31.30 8.64 -20.91
CA SER A 525 -30.85 9.38 -19.73
C SER A 525 -31.82 10.52 -19.42
N LEU A 526 -32.43 10.50 -18.24
CA LEU A 526 -33.38 11.53 -17.80
C LEU A 526 -32.65 12.68 -17.09
N THR A 527 -33.35 13.80 -16.91
CA THR A 527 -32.87 14.88 -16.04
C THR A 527 -32.72 14.41 -14.58
N PRO A 528 -31.83 15.02 -13.78
CA PRO A 528 -31.67 14.65 -12.37
C PRO A 528 -32.96 14.80 -11.56
N LEU A 529 -33.19 13.87 -10.63
CA LEU A 529 -34.24 13.94 -9.62
C LEU A 529 -33.75 14.76 -8.43
N ASP A 530 -34.10 16.04 -8.39
CA ASP A 530 -33.70 16.97 -7.33
C ASP A 530 -34.73 17.02 -6.18
N GLY A 531 -34.36 16.44 -5.04
CA GLY A 531 -35.18 16.43 -3.83
C GLY A 531 -36.45 15.56 -3.94
N GLY A 532 -37.23 15.55 -2.85
CA GLY A 532 -38.41 14.67 -2.71
C GLY A 532 -39.68 15.16 -3.41
N ARG A 533 -39.60 16.25 -4.18
CA ARG A 533 -40.70 16.79 -5.01
C ARG A 533 -40.26 17.08 -6.44
N GLY A 534 -39.01 16.75 -6.78
CA GLY A 534 -38.51 16.91 -8.14
C GLY A 534 -39.07 15.84 -9.07
N HIS A 535 -38.86 16.07 -10.37
CA HIS A 535 -39.16 15.10 -11.42
C HIS A 535 -37.92 14.90 -12.30
N ALA A 536 -37.57 13.64 -12.55
CA ALA A 536 -36.64 13.26 -13.60
C ALA A 536 -37.44 13.04 -14.89
N THR A 537 -37.08 13.74 -15.96
CA THR A 537 -37.89 13.82 -17.19
C THR A 537 -37.07 13.45 -18.41
N GLY A 538 -37.69 12.81 -19.40
CA GLY A 538 -37.07 12.44 -20.68
C GLY A 538 -38.12 12.26 -21.78
N GLU A 539 -37.64 12.13 -23.03
CA GLU A 539 -38.49 11.98 -24.21
C GLU A 539 -38.19 10.68 -24.96
N LEU A 540 -39.26 10.04 -25.44
CA LEU A 540 -39.26 8.86 -26.29
C LEU A 540 -39.76 9.25 -27.68
N THR A 541 -39.07 8.78 -28.71
CA THR A 541 -39.49 8.91 -30.10
C THR A 541 -40.09 7.59 -30.59
N LEU A 542 -41.39 7.60 -30.90
CA LEU A 542 -42.13 6.48 -31.47
C LEU A 542 -42.11 6.63 -33.00
N LYS A 543 -41.40 5.73 -33.67
CA LYS A 543 -41.33 5.67 -35.12
C LYS A 543 -42.30 4.61 -35.65
N GLY A 544 -43.19 5.00 -36.55
CA GLY A 544 -44.11 4.08 -37.21
C GLY A 544 -43.40 3.07 -38.11
N PRO A 545 -44.09 1.97 -38.47
CA PRO A 545 -43.50 0.90 -39.27
C PRO A 545 -43.09 1.37 -40.68
N GLU A 546 -42.19 0.61 -41.32
CA GLU A 546 -41.79 0.85 -42.71
C GLU A 546 -42.89 0.44 -43.69
N LYS A 547 -43.78 -0.48 -43.28
CA LYS A 547 -44.95 -0.95 -44.04
C LYS A 547 -46.18 -1.03 -43.14
N GLY A 548 -47.31 -0.49 -43.62
CA GLY A 548 -48.58 -0.54 -42.89
C GLY A 548 -48.68 0.50 -41.77
N SER A 549 -49.52 0.24 -40.78
CA SER A 549 -49.69 1.07 -39.58
C SER A 549 -49.44 0.23 -38.33
N GLY A 550 -49.11 0.88 -37.21
CA GLY A 550 -48.87 0.18 -35.96
C GLY A 550 -49.32 0.96 -34.74
N GLU A 551 -49.29 0.29 -33.59
CA GLU A 551 -49.52 0.92 -32.29
C GLU A 551 -48.37 0.58 -31.34
N VAL A 552 -47.96 1.57 -30.54
CA VAL A 552 -47.03 1.37 -29.42
C VAL A 552 -47.80 1.53 -28.12
N CYS A 553 -47.88 0.48 -27.32
CA CYS A 553 -48.50 0.51 -26.01
C CYS A 553 -47.43 0.69 -24.92
N LEU A 554 -47.49 1.83 -24.25
CA LEU A 554 -46.66 2.12 -23.09
C LEU A 554 -47.22 1.39 -21.86
N PRO A 555 -46.36 0.80 -21.02
CA PRO A 555 -46.80 -0.01 -19.88
C PRO A 555 -47.50 0.82 -18.81
N ALA A 556 -48.22 0.14 -17.91
CA ALA A 556 -48.71 0.78 -16.70
C ALA A 556 -47.54 1.11 -15.76
N ALA A 557 -47.72 2.09 -14.88
CA ALA A 557 -46.68 2.47 -13.92
C ALA A 557 -46.24 1.31 -13.00
N SER A 558 -47.11 0.32 -12.76
CA SER A 558 -46.79 -0.89 -11.98
C SER A 558 -45.77 -1.82 -12.63
N ASP A 559 -45.58 -1.71 -13.95
CA ASP A 559 -44.80 -2.66 -14.74
C ASP A 559 -43.39 -2.11 -15.05
N VAL A 560 -43.04 -0.95 -14.48
CA VAL A 560 -41.71 -0.35 -14.55
C VAL A 560 -40.86 -0.90 -13.40
N ALA A 561 -39.70 -1.48 -13.73
CA ALA A 561 -38.78 -2.07 -12.75
C ALA A 561 -37.57 -1.16 -12.52
N ILE A 562 -37.23 -0.92 -11.25
CA ILE A 562 -35.94 -0.33 -10.87
C ILE A 562 -34.94 -1.47 -10.73
N THR A 563 -33.85 -1.40 -11.49
CA THR A 563 -32.79 -2.42 -11.49
C THR A 563 -31.64 -2.07 -10.56
N GLN A 564 -31.41 -0.78 -10.32
CA GLN A 564 -30.32 -0.29 -9.48
C GLN A 564 -30.74 1.01 -8.78
N ASP A 565 -30.55 1.05 -7.46
CA ASP A 565 -30.65 2.24 -6.61
C ASP A 565 -29.66 2.07 -5.46
N VAL A 566 -29.13 3.17 -4.93
CA VAL A 566 -28.20 3.17 -3.79
C VAL A 566 -28.91 2.81 -2.48
N VAL A 567 -30.23 3.03 -2.41
CA VAL A 567 -31.09 2.68 -1.27
C VAL A 567 -32.32 1.95 -1.80
N ASP A 568 -32.78 0.91 -1.10
CA ASP A 568 -34.02 0.22 -1.47
C ASP A 568 -35.25 1.12 -1.27
N ARG A 569 -35.70 1.73 -2.37
CA ARG A 569 -36.84 2.65 -2.44
C ARG A 569 -37.78 2.30 -3.59
N GLN A 570 -37.68 1.09 -4.15
CA GLN A 570 -38.37 0.72 -5.39
C GLN A 570 -39.88 0.93 -5.32
N SER A 571 -40.51 0.63 -4.17
CA SER A 571 -41.96 0.75 -3.94
C SER A 571 -42.48 2.20 -3.84
N THR A 572 -41.59 3.19 -3.81
CA THR A 572 -41.92 4.62 -3.60
C THR A 572 -41.77 5.46 -4.86
N TYR A 573 -41.31 4.88 -5.96
CA TYR A 573 -41.24 5.56 -7.24
C TYR A 573 -42.63 5.70 -7.88
N ALA A 574 -42.90 6.86 -8.44
CA ALA A 574 -44.06 7.13 -9.28
C ALA A 574 -43.61 7.47 -10.70
N PHE A 575 -44.23 6.80 -11.69
CA PHE A 575 -43.93 6.91 -13.11
C PHE A 575 -45.11 7.52 -13.87
N GLY A 576 -44.84 8.35 -14.86
CA GLY A 576 -45.87 9.01 -15.67
C GLY A 576 -45.35 9.62 -16.97
N GLY A 577 -46.15 10.50 -17.55
CA GLY A 577 -45.87 11.19 -18.81
C GLY A 577 -47.10 11.37 -19.68
N SER A 578 -46.98 12.18 -20.74
CA SER A 578 -48.05 12.38 -21.71
C SER A 578 -48.33 11.06 -22.44
N ALA A 579 -49.56 10.55 -22.35
CA ALA A 579 -50.00 9.28 -22.94
C ALA A 579 -49.40 8.00 -22.30
N TRP A 580 -48.80 8.09 -21.11
CA TRP A 580 -48.31 6.93 -20.36
C TRP A 580 -49.44 5.97 -19.97
N GLY A 581 -49.21 4.66 -20.07
CA GLY A 581 -50.23 3.63 -19.84
C GLY A 581 -51.29 3.51 -20.93
N THR A 582 -51.06 4.10 -22.12
CA THR A 582 -51.99 4.02 -23.27
C THR A 582 -51.29 3.53 -24.54
N CYS A 583 -52.07 3.08 -25.52
CA CYS A 583 -51.56 2.73 -26.86
C CYS A 583 -51.65 3.93 -27.81
N ILE A 584 -50.56 4.21 -28.50
CA ILE A 584 -50.41 5.33 -29.43
C ILE A 584 -50.31 4.78 -30.85
N SER A 585 -51.26 5.11 -31.71
CA SER A 585 -51.23 4.72 -33.12
C SER A 585 -50.24 5.58 -33.91
N VAL A 586 -49.39 4.91 -34.69
CA VAL A 586 -48.35 5.52 -35.54
C VAL A 586 -48.47 5.00 -36.98
N GLY A 587 -48.69 5.91 -37.93
CA GLY A 587 -48.77 5.59 -39.35
C GLY A 587 -47.40 5.26 -39.97
N GLN A 588 -47.41 4.73 -41.19
CA GLN A 588 -46.19 4.38 -41.93
C GLN A 588 -45.17 5.52 -41.96
N GLY A 589 -43.96 5.29 -41.45
CA GLY A 589 -42.88 6.29 -41.39
C GLY A 589 -43.17 7.54 -40.54
N GLN A 590 -44.31 7.60 -39.83
CA GLN A 590 -44.66 8.70 -38.95
C GLN A 590 -43.74 8.69 -37.71
N THR A 591 -43.50 9.85 -37.11
CA THR A 591 -42.78 9.96 -35.84
C THR A 591 -43.64 10.72 -34.83
N VAL A 592 -43.75 10.21 -33.61
CA VAL A 592 -44.53 10.78 -32.50
C VAL A 592 -43.66 10.80 -31.24
N THR A 593 -43.65 11.89 -30.49
CA THR A 593 -42.90 12.00 -29.23
C THR A 593 -43.80 11.73 -28.04
N ALA A 594 -43.32 10.96 -27.05
CA ALA A 594 -43.97 10.73 -25.76
C ALA A 594 -43.04 11.12 -24.61
N SER A 595 -43.55 11.79 -23.57
CA SER A 595 -42.75 12.11 -22.38
C SER A 595 -42.75 10.94 -21.39
N PHE A 596 -41.65 10.82 -20.65
CA PHE A 596 -41.49 9.90 -19.53
C PHE A 596 -40.99 10.66 -18.30
N ASP A 597 -41.71 10.53 -17.19
CA ASP A 597 -41.49 11.27 -15.96
C ASP A 597 -41.39 10.33 -14.76
N VAL A 598 -40.39 10.54 -13.90
CA VAL A 598 -40.13 9.75 -12.69
C VAL A 598 -40.05 10.67 -11.48
N SER A 599 -40.68 10.29 -10.36
CA SER A 599 -40.60 11.01 -9.08
C SER A 599 -40.49 10.05 -7.90
N ASN A 600 -39.92 10.52 -6.79
CA ASN A 600 -39.82 9.76 -5.54
C ASN A 600 -39.79 10.71 -4.33
N GLU A 601 -40.61 10.45 -3.32
CA GLU A 601 -40.68 11.25 -2.10
C GLU A 601 -39.51 10.99 -1.13
N VAL A 602 -38.93 9.78 -1.18
CA VAL A 602 -37.80 9.35 -0.35
C VAL A 602 -36.51 9.78 -1.03
N GLN A 603 -35.66 10.57 -0.36
CA GLN A 603 -34.45 11.15 -0.95
C GLN A 603 -33.20 10.32 -0.68
N ALA A 604 -32.33 10.21 -1.68
CA ALA A 604 -30.97 9.67 -1.57
C ALA A 604 -30.06 10.37 -2.57
N THR A 605 -28.76 10.09 -2.53
CA THR A 605 -27.79 10.60 -3.50
C THR A 605 -27.15 9.43 -4.23
N GLY A 606 -27.24 9.44 -5.56
CA GLY A 606 -26.65 8.41 -6.41
C GLY A 606 -27.42 8.20 -7.71
N THR A 607 -26.83 7.39 -8.60
CA THR A 607 -27.41 7.04 -9.90
C THR A 607 -28.44 5.92 -9.74
N VAL A 608 -29.61 6.10 -10.34
CA VAL A 608 -30.72 5.15 -10.38
C VAL A 608 -30.87 4.66 -11.81
N SER A 609 -31.06 3.36 -11.99
CA SER A 609 -31.32 2.75 -13.30
C SER A 609 -32.52 1.83 -13.24
N GLY A 610 -33.35 1.85 -14.28
CA GLY A 610 -34.52 1.01 -14.40
C GLY A 610 -34.81 0.60 -15.84
N ALA A 611 -35.85 -0.21 -16.00
CA ALA A 611 -36.32 -0.67 -17.29
C ALA A 611 -37.83 -0.89 -17.30
N PHE A 612 -38.43 -0.73 -18.48
CA PHE A 612 -39.82 -1.09 -18.75
C PHE A 612 -39.94 -1.71 -20.14
N SER A 613 -41.04 -2.42 -20.39
CA SER A 613 -41.30 -3.09 -21.66
C SER A 613 -42.49 -2.44 -22.36
N VAL A 614 -42.34 -2.07 -23.62
CA VAL A 614 -43.42 -1.57 -24.48
C VAL A 614 -43.92 -2.67 -25.40
N GLU A 615 -45.22 -2.70 -25.67
CA GLU A 615 -45.80 -3.62 -26.65
C GLU A 615 -45.95 -2.92 -28.01
N LEU A 616 -45.56 -3.60 -29.07
CA LEU A 616 -45.61 -3.14 -30.45
C LEU A 616 -46.62 -4.00 -31.19
N LYS A 617 -47.61 -3.34 -31.81
CA LYS A 617 -48.66 -3.98 -32.62
C LYS A 617 -48.53 -3.52 -34.07
N SER A 618 -48.78 -4.44 -34.99
CA SER A 618 -48.81 -4.17 -36.43
C SER A 618 -50.22 -4.35 -36.97
N SER A 619 -50.59 -3.60 -38.01
CA SER A 619 -51.82 -3.88 -38.78
C SER A 619 -51.68 -5.08 -39.72
N GLU A 620 -50.45 -5.57 -39.94
CA GLU A 620 -50.13 -6.66 -40.87
C GLU A 620 -49.97 -8.02 -40.17
N SER A 621 -49.99 -8.06 -38.83
CA SER A 621 -49.80 -9.27 -38.03
C SER A 621 -50.55 -9.20 -36.71
N ASP A 622 -51.14 -10.32 -36.28
CA ASP A 622 -51.82 -10.45 -34.98
C ASP A 622 -50.85 -10.69 -33.81
N GLU A 623 -49.57 -10.90 -34.09
CA GLU A 623 -48.54 -11.14 -33.08
C GLU A 623 -48.13 -9.82 -32.39
N VAL A 624 -47.95 -9.84 -31.07
CA VAL A 624 -47.51 -8.66 -30.30
C VAL A 624 -46.03 -8.82 -29.98
N VAL A 625 -45.23 -7.83 -30.37
CA VAL A 625 -43.78 -7.83 -30.14
C VAL A 625 -43.47 -6.91 -28.96
N THR A 626 -42.67 -7.37 -28.00
CA THR A 626 -42.26 -6.53 -26.87
C THR A 626 -40.87 -5.94 -27.10
N GLN A 627 -40.70 -4.64 -26.84
CA GLN A 627 -39.42 -3.95 -26.84
C GLN A 627 -39.09 -3.45 -25.42
N LYS A 628 -37.91 -3.80 -24.90
CA LYS A 628 -37.45 -3.30 -23.61
C LYS A 628 -36.76 -1.95 -23.77
N VAL A 629 -37.10 -1.00 -22.92
CA VAL A 629 -36.47 0.33 -22.82
C VAL A 629 -35.84 0.46 -21.44
N THR A 630 -34.61 0.94 -21.40
CA THR A 630 -33.86 1.21 -20.16
C THR A 630 -33.74 2.70 -19.92
N PHE A 631 -33.62 3.10 -18.65
CA PHE A 631 -33.42 4.49 -18.29
C PHE A 631 -32.48 4.66 -17.11
N ASP A 632 -31.81 5.81 -17.06
CA ASP A 632 -30.92 6.21 -15.97
C ASP A 632 -31.13 7.68 -15.60
N PHE A 633 -30.93 8.01 -14.32
CA PHE A 633 -30.90 9.39 -13.82
C PHE A 633 -30.18 9.49 -12.48
N ASP A 634 -29.69 10.68 -12.16
CA ASP A 634 -29.09 10.96 -10.86
C ASP A 634 -30.15 11.47 -9.86
N SER A 635 -30.20 10.88 -8.67
CA SER A 635 -30.97 11.37 -7.54
C SER A 635 -30.09 12.24 -6.65
N ILE A 636 -30.58 13.44 -6.30
CA ILE A 636 -29.86 14.41 -5.47
C ILE A 636 -30.64 14.63 -4.18
N ARG A 637 -29.98 14.43 -3.02
CA ARG A 637 -30.58 14.70 -1.71
C ARG A 637 -30.38 16.16 -1.37
N GLN A 638 -31.46 16.86 -1.02
CA GLN A 638 -31.36 18.20 -0.46
C GLN A 638 -31.15 18.12 1.05
N GLY A 639 -30.08 18.75 1.55
CA GLY A 639 -29.82 18.87 2.98
C GLY A 639 -28.42 18.48 3.43
N THR A 640 -27.38 19.06 2.83
CA THR A 640 -26.07 19.14 3.48
C THR A 640 -26.19 20.09 4.68
N PRO A 641 -25.84 19.66 5.92
CA PRO A 641 -25.72 20.61 7.01
C PRO A 641 -24.69 21.66 6.60
N PRO A 642 -24.97 22.94 6.81
CA PRO A 642 -24.09 23.99 6.33
C PRO A 642 -22.73 23.86 7.00
N TRP A 643 -21.66 24.09 6.23
CA TRP A 643 -20.27 23.86 6.64
C TRP A 643 -19.90 24.53 7.98
N TRP A 644 -20.57 25.63 8.34
CA TRP A 644 -20.37 26.32 9.61
C TRP A 644 -20.80 25.51 10.85
N LEU A 645 -21.79 24.63 10.72
CA LEU A 645 -22.24 23.77 11.82
C LEU A 645 -21.17 22.70 12.12
N LEU A 646 -20.61 22.12 11.06
CA LEU A 646 -19.56 21.10 11.16
C LEU A 646 -18.27 21.71 11.73
N LEU A 647 -17.90 22.91 11.26
CA LEU A 647 -16.81 23.69 11.83
C LEU A 647 -17.05 24.01 13.32
N GLY A 648 -18.27 24.39 13.69
CA GLY A 648 -18.65 24.66 15.07
C GLY A 648 -18.48 23.44 15.99
N LEU A 649 -18.87 22.25 15.53
CA LEU A 649 -18.72 21.00 16.29
C LEU A 649 -17.25 20.57 16.43
N ILE A 650 -16.42 20.75 15.40
CA ILE A 650 -14.97 20.46 15.46
C ILE A 650 -14.29 21.38 16.47
N VAL A 651 -14.60 22.68 16.43
CA VAL A 651 -14.06 23.65 17.38
C VAL A 651 -14.47 23.30 18.81
N LEU A 652 -15.74 22.94 19.03
CA LEU A 652 -16.23 22.52 20.34
C LEU A 652 -15.54 21.23 20.84
N GLY A 653 -15.36 20.24 19.94
CA GLY A 653 -14.72 18.97 20.22
C GLY A 653 -13.25 19.09 20.59
N LEU A 654 -12.53 20.10 20.08
CA LEU A 654 -11.14 20.37 20.44
C LEU A 654 -11.02 21.31 21.65
N ALA A 655 -11.88 22.32 21.77
CA ALA A 655 -11.81 23.30 22.85
C ALA A 655 -12.07 22.68 24.23
N LEU A 656 -13.00 21.71 24.31
CA LEU A 656 -13.44 21.14 25.59
C LEU A 656 -12.35 20.26 26.26
N PRO A 657 -11.66 19.34 25.54
CA PRO A 657 -10.51 18.62 26.09
C PRO A 657 -9.34 19.54 26.43
N ILE A 658 -9.04 20.54 25.60
CA ILE A 658 -7.96 21.50 25.85
C ILE A 658 -8.22 22.31 27.13
N ALA A 659 -9.45 22.79 27.32
CA ALA A 659 -9.85 23.49 28.53
C ALA A 659 -9.74 22.59 29.77
N LEU A 660 -10.11 21.32 29.64
CA LEU A 660 -10.00 20.33 30.72
C LEU A 660 -8.54 20.07 31.11
N LEU A 661 -7.64 19.86 30.14
CA LEU A 661 -6.20 19.68 30.37
C LEU A 661 -5.56 20.91 31.01
N TYR A 662 -5.89 22.11 30.52
CA TYR A 662 -5.42 23.34 31.14
C TYR A 662 -5.94 23.51 32.58
N GLY A 663 -7.19 23.15 32.83
CA GLY A 663 -7.77 23.11 34.18
C GLY A 663 -7.01 22.16 35.11
N GLN A 664 -6.67 20.97 34.64
CA GLN A 664 -5.88 19.99 35.39
C GLN A 664 -4.47 20.51 35.70
N ALA A 665 -3.75 21.02 34.69
CA ALA A 665 -2.42 21.61 34.86
C ALA A 665 -2.45 22.83 35.81
N ARG A 666 -3.51 23.64 35.75
CA ARG A 666 -3.74 24.75 36.67
C ARG A 666 -3.99 24.24 38.09
N SER A 667 -4.66 23.12 38.28
CA SER A 667 -4.88 22.57 39.62
C SER A 667 -3.60 21.96 40.24
N ALA A 668 -2.76 21.34 39.41
CA ALA A 668 -1.53 20.66 39.82
C ALA A 668 -0.35 21.62 40.07
N SER A 669 -0.37 22.83 39.52
CA SER A 669 0.70 23.83 39.67
C SER A 669 0.68 24.52 41.04
N LYS A 670 1.28 23.85 42.04
CA LYS A 670 1.44 24.32 43.42
C LYS A 670 2.89 24.07 43.90
N LEU A 671 3.37 24.95 44.77
CA LEU A 671 4.66 24.78 45.46
C LEU A 671 4.48 23.84 46.65
N VAL A 672 5.42 22.92 46.83
CA VAL A 672 5.46 21.99 47.97
C VAL A 672 6.36 22.59 49.04
N MET A 673 5.74 23.26 50.03
CA MET A 673 6.47 23.93 51.12
C MET A 673 6.37 23.20 52.47
N LYS A 674 5.58 22.12 52.53
CA LYS A 674 5.35 21.37 53.77
C LYS A 674 6.61 20.60 54.14
N GLY A 675 7.10 20.78 55.37
CA GLY A 675 8.27 20.06 55.85
C GLY A 675 9.61 20.64 55.39
N LEU A 676 9.61 21.79 54.71
CA LEU A 676 10.84 22.51 54.40
C LEU A 676 11.29 23.39 55.58
N GLN A 677 12.59 23.47 55.79
CA GLN A 677 13.25 24.54 56.53
C GLN A 677 13.91 25.51 55.54
N VAL A 678 13.99 26.78 55.94
CA VAL A 678 14.54 27.87 55.14
C VAL A 678 15.68 28.51 55.92
N ALA A 679 16.87 28.57 55.34
CA ALA A 679 17.96 29.39 55.84
C ALA A 679 17.97 30.75 55.13
N THR A 680 18.10 31.83 55.90
CA THR A 680 18.26 33.19 55.36
C THR A 680 19.55 33.77 55.91
N VAL A 681 20.51 34.03 55.02
CA VAL A 681 21.85 34.48 55.39
C VAL A 681 22.20 35.75 54.63
N ASP A 682 22.69 36.76 55.35
CA ASP A 682 23.28 37.94 54.72
C ASP A 682 24.69 37.60 54.21
N VAL A 683 24.89 37.81 52.91
CA VAL A 683 26.13 37.53 52.19
C VAL A 683 26.65 38.78 51.50
N ILE A 684 27.95 38.80 51.21
CA ILE A 684 28.62 39.86 50.49
C ILE A 684 29.07 39.30 49.15
N LEU A 685 28.68 39.97 48.07
CA LEU A 685 29.14 39.72 46.71
C LEU A 685 30.33 40.63 46.43
N GLU A 686 31.53 40.06 46.34
CA GLU A 686 32.75 40.78 46.01
C GLU A 686 33.04 40.64 44.53
N PHE A 687 33.17 41.77 43.85
CA PHE A 687 33.42 41.85 42.41
C PHE A 687 34.89 42.19 42.19
N SER A 688 35.64 41.22 41.70
CA SER A 688 37.04 41.36 41.27
C SER A 688 37.12 41.38 39.75
N SER A 689 38.29 41.69 39.18
CA SER A 689 38.50 41.80 37.73
C SER A 689 38.27 40.45 37.01
N GLY A 690 37.00 40.16 36.69
CA GLY A 690 36.56 38.98 35.95
C GLY A 690 35.89 37.88 36.76
N PHE A 691 35.77 38.00 38.09
CA PHE A 691 35.12 36.99 38.93
C PHE A 691 34.35 37.62 40.09
N VAL A 692 33.19 37.05 40.40
CA VAL A 692 32.37 37.42 41.56
C VAL A 692 32.49 36.30 42.59
N SER A 693 32.85 36.64 43.82
CA SER A 693 32.87 35.70 44.95
C SER A 693 31.78 36.03 45.96
N VAL A 694 31.27 35.01 46.64
CA VAL A 694 30.30 35.14 47.72
C VAL A 694 30.94 34.78 49.06
N SER A 695 30.77 35.64 50.05
CA SER A 695 31.20 35.39 51.43
C SER A 695 30.09 35.75 52.42
N ARG A 696 30.18 35.21 53.64
CA ARG A 696 29.21 35.51 54.70
C ARG A 696 29.45 36.89 55.29
N ALA A 697 28.39 37.68 55.49
CA ALA A 697 28.52 39.03 56.05
C ALA A 697 28.88 39.01 57.55
N LYS A 698 28.26 38.11 58.34
CA LYS A 698 28.51 37.96 59.79
C LYS A 698 28.28 36.51 60.25
N PRO A 699 29.19 35.91 61.06
CA PRO A 699 30.57 36.34 61.27
C PRO A 699 31.36 36.30 59.96
N ALA A 700 32.36 37.18 59.82
CA ALA A 700 33.17 37.26 58.61
C ALA A 700 34.13 36.06 58.52
N GLY A 701 34.06 35.31 57.42
CA GLY A 701 34.82 34.08 57.21
C GLY A 701 34.16 32.84 57.83
N GLY A 702 34.31 31.69 57.17
CA GLY A 702 33.69 30.41 57.58
C GLY A 702 32.67 29.89 56.56
N GLN A 703 31.89 28.89 56.99
CA GLN A 703 30.81 28.29 56.18
C GLN A 703 29.71 29.32 55.87
N LEU A 704 29.17 29.32 54.64
CA LEU A 704 28.13 30.28 54.24
C LEU A 704 26.84 30.10 55.02
N ILE A 705 26.42 28.85 55.27
CA ILE A 705 25.20 28.53 56.00
C ILE A 705 25.58 27.69 57.22
N THR A 706 25.12 28.10 58.40
CA THR A 706 25.31 27.41 59.67
C THR A 706 23.99 26.88 60.21
N LEU A 707 24.06 25.97 61.19
CA LEU A 707 22.88 25.31 61.74
C LEU A 707 21.86 26.29 62.34
N GLU A 708 22.32 27.44 62.85
CA GLU A 708 21.48 28.46 63.49
C GLU A 708 20.62 29.28 62.50
N ASP A 709 20.93 29.21 61.19
CA ASP A 709 20.22 30.01 60.17
C ASP A 709 18.90 29.40 59.73
N TRP A 710 18.69 28.11 60.02
CA TRP A 710 17.54 27.35 59.55
C TRP A 710 16.31 27.62 60.40
N GLN A 711 15.23 28.03 59.74
CA GLN A 711 13.94 28.31 60.37
C GLN A 711 12.83 27.58 59.64
N TRP A 712 11.80 27.15 60.36
CA TRP A 712 10.58 26.64 59.75
C TRP A 712 9.79 27.81 59.13
N PRO A 713 9.39 27.73 57.85
CA PRO A 713 8.59 28.76 57.21
C PRO A 713 7.21 28.86 57.88
N LEU A 714 6.71 30.07 58.07
CA LEU A 714 5.49 30.35 58.83
C LEU A 714 4.17 29.93 58.14
N SER A 715 4.21 29.39 56.91
CA SER A 715 3.02 28.96 56.18
C SER A 715 3.02 27.45 55.88
N SER A 716 2.04 26.73 56.42
CA SER A 716 1.86 25.29 56.27
C SER A 716 0.87 24.96 55.15
N GLY A 717 1.32 24.89 53.88
CA GLY A 717 0.46 24.38 52.82
C GLY A 717 1.00 24.49 51.40
N SER A 718 0.35 23.78 50.47
CA SER A 718 0.60 23.89 49.04
C SER A 718 0.04 25.21 48.51
N ALA A 719 0.90 26.18 48.21
CA ALA A 719 0.51 27.49 47.71
C ALA A 719 1.05 27.72 46.29
N ARG A 720 0.36 28.51 45.47
CA ARG A 720 0.86 28.86 44.12
C ARG A 720 1.88 30.01 44.15
N SER A 721 1.94 30.71 45.28
CA SER A 721 2.94 31.74 45.54
C SER A 721 3.36 31.71 47.01
N PHE A 722 4.66 31.91 47.26
CA PHE A 722 5.24 32.01 48.59
C PHE A 722 6.17 33.23 48.63
N ALA A 723 5.95 34.13 49.58
CA ALA A 723 6.83 35.28 49.78
C ALA A 723 8.07 34.82 50.55
N ALA A 724 9.20 34.72 49.84
CA ALA A 724 10.47 34.35 50.44
C ALA A 724 11.21 35.59 50.96
N PRO A 725 12.12 35.43 51.94
CA PRO A 725 13.01 36.48 52.38
C PRO A 725 13.88 37.05 51.24
N GLY A 726 14.52 38.21 51.46
CA GLY A 726 15.37 38.84 50.45
C GLY A 726 14.61 39.52 49.30
N GLY A 727 13.31 39.80 49.48
CA GLY A 727 12.51 40.51 48.47
C GLY A 727 12.20 39.69 47.22
N VAL A 728 12.01 38.38 47.37
CA VAL A 728 11.72 37.43 46.29
C VAL A 728 10.41 36.70 46.56
N THR A 729 9.61 36.48 45.52
CA THR A 729 8.37 35.70 45.61
C THR A 729 8.50 34.45 44.74
N LEU A 730 8.45 33.27 45.35
CA LEU A 730 8.35 32.01 44.61
C LEU A 730 6.95 31.89 44.01
N LYS A 731 6.84 31.53 42.72
CA LYS A 731 5.56 31.37 42.01
C LYS A 731 5.57 30.10 41.15
N ALA A 732 4.57 29.25 41.32
CA ALA A 732 4.29 28.18 40.38
C ALA A 732 3.65 28.76 39.10
N VAL A 733 4.13 28.33 37.94
CA VAL A 733 3.70 28.83 36.62
C VAL A 733 2.99 27.70 35.88
N THR A 734 1.74 27.94 35.48
CA THR A 734 1.01 27.05 34.57
C THR A 734 1.36 27.44 33.13
N PRO A 735 1.85 26.51 32.29
CA PRO A 735 2.12 26.80 30.90
C PRO A 735 0.81 27.10 30.15
N LYS A 736 0.89 28.00 29.15
CA LYS A 736 -0.24 28.29 28.25
C LYS A 736 -0.54 27.11 27.31
N ASN A 737 0.50 26.34 26.96
CA ASN A 737 0.36 25.07 26.27
C ASN A 737 -0.02 23.99 27.30
N PRO A 738 -1.19 23.33 27.19
CA PRO A 738 -1.63 22.29 28.13
C PRO A 738 -0.72 21.05 28.15
N LEU A 739 0.16 20.88 27.15
CA LEU A 739 1.18 19.81 27.10
C LEU A 739 2.55 20.24 27.67
N GLY A 740 2.69 21.49 28.10
CA GLY A 740 3.95 21.99 28.67
C GLY A 740 4.20 21.47 30.09
N SER A 741 5.48 21.40 30.49
CA SER A 741 5.86 21.09 31.86
C SER A 741 5.47 22.22 32.83
N ILE A 742 4.94 21.86 33.99
CA ILE A 742 4.69 22.81 35.07
C ILE A 742 6.03 23.20 35.72
N THR A 743 6.25 24.50 35.92
CA THR A 743 7.52 25.02 36.47
C THR A 743 7.27 25.95 37.65
N ALA A 744 8.32 26.30 38.39
CA ALA A 744 8.29 27.39 39.35
C ALA A 744 9.42 28.39 39.06
N ARG A 745 9.23 29.61 39.57
CA ARG A 745 10.22 30.69 39.47
C ARG A 745 10.30 31.48 40.77
N ALA A 746 11.51 31.87 41.12
CA ALA A 746 11.80 32.88 42.12
C ALA A 746 11.74 34.27 41.44
N ALA A 747 10.66 35.02 41.65
CA ALA A 747 10.48 36.34 41.05
C ALA A 747 11.00 37.44 41.98
N ALA A 748 11.93 38.27 41.53
CA ALA A 748 12.41 39.41 42.30
C ALA A 748 11.32 40.48 42.40
N ASN A 749 11.13 41.03 43.59
CA ASN A 749 10.27 42.20 43.79
C ASN A 749 10.92 43.45 43.17
N ARG A 750 10.13 44.51 42.97
CA ARG A 750 10.65 45.78 42.41
C ARG A 750 11.85 46.27 43.22
N GLY A 751 12.95 46.58 42.53
CA GLY A 751 14.19 47.05 43.14
C GLY A 751 15.18 45.93 43.52
N THR A 752 14.83 44.66 43.33
CA THR A 752 15.70 43.50 43.63
C THR A 752 16.09 42.76 42.35
N ARG A 753 17.20 42.03 42.39
CA ARG A 753 17.60 41.01 41.40
C ARG A 753 17.88 39.69 42.08
N VAL A 754 17.60 38.59 41.39
CA VAL A 754 17.73 37.24 41.92
C VAL A 754 18.44 36.32 40.94
N VAL A 755 19.30 35.45 41.47
CA VAL A 755 19.96 34.34 40.76
C VAL A 755 19.81 33.09 41.61
N SER A 756 19.38 31.97 41.01
CA SER A 756 19.26 30.68 41.71
C SER A 756 20.40 29.74 41.34
N CYS A 757 20.45 28.59 42.01
CA CYS A 757 21.32 27.47 41.65
C CYS A 757 21.10 26.93 40.22
N GLN A 758 20.01 27.34 39.57
CA GLN A 758 19.66 26.99 38.18
C GLN A 758 19.90 28.16 37.20
N GLY A 759 20.48 29.27 37.66
CA GLY A 759 20.79 30.45 36.85
C GLY A 759 19.80 31.60 37.03
N MET A 760 19.62 32.41 36.00
CA MET A 760 18.72 33.58 36.00
C MET A 760 18.02 33.76 34.66
N SER A 761 16.94 34.53 34.67
CA SER A 761 16.25 34.98 33.46
C SER A 761 15.85 36.46 33.58
N ASP A 762 15.61 37.10 32.44
CA ASP A 762 15.26 38.52 32.33
C ASP A 762 16.19 39.43 33.17
N ARG A 763 17.51 39.19 33.06
CA ARG A 763 18.57 39.92 33.77
C ARG A 763 18.34 39.96 35.30
N GLY A 764 17.92 38.83 35.87
CA GLY A 764 17.68 38.66 37.29
C GLY A 764 16.33 39.19 37.77
N ALA A 765 15.37 39.49 36.88
CA ALA A 765 13.99 39.78 37.28
C ALA A 765 13.29 38.53 37.83
N TRP A 766 13.68 37.35 37.37
CA TRP A 766 13.31 36.08 37.99
C TRP A 766 14.38 35.02 37.74
N ALA A 767 14.38 33.95 38.53
CA ALA A 767 15.25 32.80 38.39
C ALA A 767 14.44 31.49 38.45
N PRO A 768 14.80 30.45 37.67
CA PRO A 768 14.13 29.16 37.74
C PRO A 768 14.36 28.49 39.10
N ILE A 769 13.34 27.81 39.61
CA ILE A 769 13.39 27.05 40.87
C ILE A 769 12.42 25.87 40.76
N GLY A 770 12.67 24.78 41.47
CA GLY A 770 11.80 23.61 41.52
C GLY A 770 10.44 23.91 42.17
N LEU A 771 9.41 23.15 41.79
CA LEU A 771 8.11 23.15 42.47
C LEU A 771 8.23 22.65 43.92
N ASN A 772 9.21 21.79 44.19
CA ASN A 772 9.71 21.45 45.52
C ASN A 772 11.13 21.99 45.63
N PRO A 773 11.36 23.14 46.29
CA PRO A 773 12.68 23.76 46.33
C PRO A 773 13.65 23.09 47.30
N SER A 774 13.33 21.95 47.91
CA SER A 774 14.28 21.22 48.78
C SER A 774 15.62 20.97 48.07
N GLY A 775 16.74 21.34 48.70
CA GLY A 775 18.06 21.21 48.10
C GLY A 775 18.44 22.37 47.17
N GLU A 776 17.57 23.38 47.02
CA GLU A 776 17.81 24.54 46.16
C GLU A 776 18.03 25.83 46.96
N TRP A 777 18.66 26.80 46.30
CA TRP A 777 18.96 28.10 46.87
C TRP A 777 18.89 29.20 45.81
N PHE A 778 18.72 30.43 46.29
CA PHE A 778 18.88 31.63 45.49
C PHE A 778 19.55 32.74 46.30
N ILE A 779 20.22 33.64 45.59
CA ILE A 779 20.78 34.87 46.15
C ILE A 779 20.02 36.04 45.54
N SER A 780 19.66 37.02 46.36
CA SER A 780 19.05 38.25 45.91
C SER A 780 19.83 39.47 46.39
N ALA A 781 19.89 40.51 45.55
CA ALA A 781 20.60 41.75 45.87
C ALA A 781 19.82 42.96 45.37
N SER A 782 20.04 44.10 46.01
CA SER A 782 19.41 45.37 45.62
C SER A 782 19.94 45.82 44.25
N SER A 783 19.03 46.15 43.34
CA SER A 783 19.37 46.67 42.00
C SER A 783 20.18 47.96 42.11
N SER A 784 19.85 48.83 43.08
CA SER A 784 20.58 50.08 43.31
C SER A 784 22.02 49.85 43.78
N SER A 785 22.25 48.85 44.62
CA SER A 785 23.60 48.50 45.10
C SER A 785 24.44 47.83 44.00
N LEU A 786 23.81 47.04 43.12
CA LEU A 786 24.48 46.45 41.96
C LEU A 786 24.85 47.51 40.91
N ALA A 787 24.00 48.52 40.71
CA ALA A 787 24.24 49.61 39.76
C ALA A 787 25.45 50.49 40.12
N ASP A 788 25.74 50.63 41.41
CA ASP A 788 26.87 51.42 41.91
C ASP A 788 28.20 50.70 41.63
N LYS A 789 28.83 51.01 40.49
CA LYS A 789 30.10 50.42 40.05
C LYS A 789 31.30 50.80 40.93
N SER A 790 31.17 51.77 41.83
CA SER A 790 32.26 52.17 42.74
C SER A 790 32.47 51.18 43.89
N ARG A 791 31.48 50.33 44.18
CA ARG A 791 31.55 49.34 45.26
C ARG A 791 32.20 48.05 44.80
N SER A 792 33.32 47.66 45.39
CA SER A 792 33.86 46.31 45.15
C SER A 792 33.07 45.21 45.84
N ALA A 793 32.21 45.56 46.82
CA ALA A 793 31.42 44.63 47.61
C ALA A 793 29.94 45.07 47.70
N VAL A 794 29.01 44.16 47.47
CA VAL A 794 27.55 44.40 47.51
C VAL A 794 26.89 43.45 48.50
N GLU A 795 26.12 43.99 49.44
CA GLU A 795 25.29 43.18 50.35
C GLU A 795 24.13 42.50 49.59
N ALA A 796 23.95 41.22 49.87
CA ALA A 796 22.95 40.35 49.27
C ALA A 796 22.39 39.39 50.32
N THR A 797 21.27 38.75 50.01
CA THR A 797 20.62 37.76 50.87
C THR A 797 20.62 36.41 50.16
N LEU A 798 21.24 35.41 50.76
CA LEU A 798 21.17 34.01 50.38
C LEU A 798 19.98 33.36 51.08
N VAL A 799 19.11 32.73 50.31
CA VAL A 799 17.99 31.92 50.82
C VAL A 799 18.15 30.49 50.31
N ALA A 800 18.19 29.53 51.23
CA ALA A 800 18.31 28.10 50.91
C ALA A 800 17.18 27.30 51.55
N PHE A 801 16.80 26.18 50.91
CA PHE A 801 15.67 25.34 51.31
C PHE A 801 16.13 23.90 51.51
N LEU A 802 15.68 23.25 52.58
CA LEU A 802 15.95 21.83 52.85
C LEU A 802 14.72 21.12 53.42
N SER A 803 14.53 19.86 53.06
CA SER A 803 13.62 18.93 53.74
C SER A 803 14.48 17.98 54.58
N PRO A 804 14.67 18.22 55.89
CA PRO A 804 15.53 17.37 56.70
C PRO A 804 14.90 16.00 56.93
N ASP A 805 15.34 15.00 56.17
CA ASP A 805 15.00 13.60 56.42
C ASP A 805 15.79 13.09 57.64
N PHE A 806 15.09 12.53 58.63
CA PHE A 806 15.65 11.81 59.80
C PHE A 806 16.64 12.58 60.71
N GLY A 807 16.61 13.90 60.73
CA GLY A 807 17.26 14.71 61.77
C GLY A 807 18.72 15.11 61.54
N ASP A 808 19.32 14.81 60.38
CA ASP A 808 20.67 15.26 60.02
C ASP A 808 20.68 16.62 59.29
N LEU A 809 20.13 17.65 59.94
CA LEU A 809 20.18 19.02 59.42
C LEU A 809 21.62 19.56 59.36
N GLY A 810 22.49 19.07 60.25
CA GLY A 810 23.90 19.49 60.31
C GLY A 810 24.66 19.09 59.04
N GLY A 811 24.61 17.82 58.66
CA GLY A 811 25.25 17.30 57.44
C GLY A 811 24.70 17.94 56.16
N GLN A 812 23.37 18.11 56.06
CA GLN A 812 22.76 18.73 54.88
C GLN A 812 23.04 20.25 54.79
N SER A 813 23.18 20.95 55.93
CA SER A 813 23.62 22.36 55.95
C SER A 813 25.09 22.51 55.51
N MET A 814 25.95 21.60 55.99
CA MET A 814 27.18 21.10 55.36
C MET A 814 27.24 21.26 53.84
N GLU A 815 26.56 20.31 53.24
CA GLU A 815 26.50 20.08 51.81
C GLU A 815 25.90 21.26 51.05
N MET A 816 24.79 21.83 51.55
CA MET A 816 24.16 23.00 50.96
C MET A 816 25.11 24.20 50.91
N SER A 817 25.87 24.47 51.98
CA SER A 817 26.85 25.55 51.95
C SER A 817 27.97 25.28 50.94
N GLY A 818 28.37 24.02 50.75
CA GLY A 818 29.32 23.63 49.73
C GLY A 818 28.76 23.79 48.31
N ASP A 819 27.50 23.40 48.10
CA ASP A 819 26.80 23.53 46.81
C ASP A 819 26.66 25.00 46.39
N VAL A 820 26.32 25.90 47.32
CA VAL A 820 26.26 27.36 47.04
C VAL A 820 27.60 27.88 46.54
N GLN A 821 28.72 27.43 47.13
CA GLN A 821 30.05 27.87 46.72
C GLN A 821 30.47 27.24 45.39
N ALA A 822 30.19 25.94 45.19
CA ALA A 822 30.59 25.20 44.00
C ALA A 822 29.79 25.62 42.76
N ARG A 823 28.50 25.92 42.92
CA ARG A 823 27.58 26.33 41.85
C ARG A 823 27.29 27.84 41.87
N PHE A 824 28.20 28.62 42.44
CA PHE A 824 28.06 30.06 42.47
C PHE A 824 28.10 30.64 41.05
N MET A 825 27.01 31.30 40.66
CA MET A 825 26.77 31.82 39.31
C MET A 825 27.47 33.17 39.09
N SER A 826 28.81 33.16 39.10
CA SER A 826 29.64 34.36 39.04
C SER A 826 29.43 35.19 37.76
N SER A 827 29.28 34.52 36.62
CA SER A 827 29.01 35.14 35.30
C SER A 827 27.68 35.88 35.27
N GLU A 828 26.66 35.32 35.91
CA GLU A 828 25.30 35.83 35.95
C GLU A 828 25.23 37.10 36.79
N TRP A 829 25.90 37.11 37.95
CA TRP A 829 26.02 38.30 38.78
C TRP A 829 26.82 39.41 38.11
N ALA A 830 27.90 39.08 37.39
CA ALA A 830 28.64 40.03 36.57
C ALA A 830 27.72 40.63 35.47
N ALA A 831 26.97 39.79 34.76
CA ALA A 831 26.05 40.22 33.71
C ALA A 831 24.90 41.10 34.23
N ILE A 832 24.32 40.79 35.40
CA ILE A 832 23.32 41.66 36.05
C ILE A 832 23.94 43.02 36.37
N ARG A 833 25.14 43.03 36.95
CA ARG A 833 25.84 44.26 37.34
C ARG A 833 26.15 45.16 36.14
N GLU A 834 26.57 44.58 35.03
CA GLU A 834 26.79 45.30 33.78
C GLU A 834 25.49 45.90 33.23
N ALA A 835 24.42 45.10 33.18
CA ALA A 835 23.13 45.52 32.63
C ALA A 835 22.39 46.55 33.50
N THR A 836 22.63 46.56 34.82
CA THR A 836 21.99 47.53 35.73
C THR A 836 22.66 48.92 35.64
N GLY A 837 23.86 49.01 35.07
CA GLY A 837 24.57 50.27 34.83
C GLY A 837 24.23 50.99 33.52
N SER A 838 23.33 50.45 32.68
CA SER A 838 23.02 50.98 31.34
C SER A 838 21.56 51.43 31.18
N VAL A 839 20.98 52.11 32.17
CA VAL A 839 19.61 52.64 32.05
C VAL A 839 19.58 54.12 32.44
N ASN A 840 19.70 54.99 31.43
CA ASN A 840 19.06 56.29 31.41
C ASN A 840 17.76 56.14 30.60
N ALA A 841 16.64 56.40 31.27
CA ALA A 841 15.29 56.76 30.78
C ALA A 841 14.59 55.89 29.71
N ASP A 842 13.34 55.57 30.04
CA ASP A 842 12.23 55.06 29.21
C ASP A 842 12.36 53.64 28.62
N VAL A 843 11.89 52.67 29.41
CA VAL A 843 11.16 51.53 28.85
C VAL A 843 9.90 51.29 29.70
N ASP A 844 8.76 51.54 29.06
CA ASP A 844 7.42 51.16 29.50
C ASP A 844 7.38 49.70 29.95
N LEU A 845 6.75 49.47 31.11
CA LEU A 845 6.36 48.14 31.55
C LEU A 845 5.35 47.58 30.53
N PRO A 846 5.50 46.36 30.00
CA PRO A 846 4.43 45.72 29.27
C PRO A 846 3.29 45.44 30.23
N GLY A 847 2.28 46.30 30.15
CA GLY A 847 0.96 46.09 30.69
C GLY A 847 0.28 44.91 30.00
N ASP A 848 -0.57 44.28 30.78
CA ASP A 848 -1.45 43.17 30.46
C ASP A 848 -2.28 43.45 29.19
N THR A 849 -1.89 42.89 28.04
CA THR A 849 -2.76 42.83 26.86
C THR A 849 -3.41 41.44 26.79
N GLY A 850 -4.55 41.33 27.46
CA GLY A 850 -5.59 40.39 27.08
C GLY A 850 -6.24 40.84 25.77
N GLY A 851 -6.40 39.91 24.85
CA GLY A 851 -7.10 40.15 23.57
C GLY A 851 -7.06 38.92 22.69
N GLY A 852 -8.06 38.05 22.84
CA GLY A 852 -8.37 37.02 21.85
C GLY A 852 -9.10 37.62 20.64
N PRO A 853 -9.16 36.93 19.49
CA PRO A 853 -9.80 37.45 18.29
C PRO A 853 -11.15 36.78 18.05
N TRP A 854 -12.25 37.36 18.53
CA TRP A 854 -13.60 37.14 17.98
C TRP A 854 -14.45 38.38 18.26
N GLY A 855 -14.95 39.06 17.22
CA GLY A 855 -15.98 40.08 17.40
C GLY A 855 -16.09 41.14 16.30
N GLY A 856 -16.81 40.79 15.23
CA GLY A 856 -18.08 41.46 14.85
C GLY A 856 -18.15 42.98 14.70
N ALA A 857 -18.57 43.37 13.49
CA ALA A 857 -19.06 44.69 13.09
C ALA A 857 -20.14 45.29 14.00
N GLY A 858 -20.19 46.63 14.06
CA GLY A 858 -21.29 47.37 14.67
C GLY A 858 -21.11 48.88 14.66
N ALA A 859 -21.59 49.51 13.57
CA ALA A 859 -22.15 50.86 13.42
C ALA A 859 -21.67 52.04 14.31
N GLN A 860 -21.29 53.13 13.63
CA GLN A 860 -21.32 54.50 14.16
C GLN A 860 -22.60 55.22 13.69
N PRO A 861 -23.10 56.20 14.45
CA PRO A 861 -23.72 57.38 13.86
C PRO A 861 -22.98 58.70 14.24
N PRO A 862 -23.24 59.80 13.50
CA PRO A 862 -22.34 60.94 13.34
C PRO A 862 -22.59 62.02 14.41
N SER A 863 -21.72 63.01 14.63
CA SER A 863 -21.55 64.18 13.75
C SER A 863 -20.71 65.26 14.44
N THR A 864 -19.88 66.00 13.70
CA THR A 864 -20.06 67.43 13.35
C THR A 864 -18.76 68.13 12.92
N THR A 865 -18.94 69.04 11.95
CA THR A 865 -18.09 70.16 11.50
C THR A 865 -16.79 69.89 10.72
N GLY A 866 -16.81 70.23 9.42
CA GLY A 866 -15.62 70.58 8.60
C GLY A 866 -15.22 72.05 8.78
N PRO A 867 -14.56 72.73 7.81
CA PRO A 867 -14.03 72.27 6.52
C PRO A 867 -12.58 72.78 6.22
N THR A 868 -12.13 72.54 4.97
CA THR A 868 -11.12 73.28 4.16
C THR A 868 -9.74 72.63 3.92
N GLY A 869 -9.33 72.61 2.63
CA GLY A 869 -7.96 72.99 2.26
C GLY A 869 -7.08 72.00 1.48
N SER A 870 -7.31 71.91 0.15
CA SER A 870 -6.32 72.02 -0.95
C SER A 870 -4.88 71.47 -0.89
N GLY A 871 -4.50 70.81 -2.00
CA GLY A 871 -3.16 70.86 -2.65
C GLY A 871 -2.21 69.74 -2.26
N ALA A 872 -1.30 69.17 -3.06
CA ALA A 872 -0.89 69.22 -4.47
C ALA A 872 0.60 68.75 -4.49
N ALA A 873 1.05 68.18 -5.63
CA ALA A 873 2.44 67.82 -5.99
C ALA A 873 3.03 66.61 -5.21
N GLY A 874 3.69 65.61 -5.80
CA GLY A 874 4.54 65.44 -7.00
C GLY A 874 5.65 64.48 -6.53
N GLY A 875 6.33 63.61 -7.27
CA GLY A 875 6.46 63.22 -8.67
C GLY A 875 7.67 62.25 -8.73
N SER A 876 7.69 61.41 -9.79
CA SER A 876 8.83 60.71 -10.41
C SER A 876 9.63 59.58 -9.70
N SER A 877 9.36 58.34 -10.17
CA SER A 877 10.23 57.35 -10.86
C SER A 877 11.46 56.69 -10.18
N PRO A 878 11.98 55.53 -10.68
CA PRO A 878 11.43 54.55 -11.65
C PRO A 878 11.55 53.05 -11.24
N GLU A 879 10.98 52.22 -12.13
CA GLU A 879 10.79 50.77 -12.20
C GLU A 879 11.95 49.80 -11.84
N LEU A 880 11.52 48.67 -11.28
CA LEU A 880 12.03 47.30 -11.54
C LEU A 880 10.80 46.36 -11.73
N PRO A 881 10.92 45.25 -12.48
CA PRO A 881 9.82 44.56 -13.16
C PRO A 881 8.90 43.73 -12.24
N PRO A 882 7.66 43.40 -12.69
CA PRO A 882 6.66 42.73 -11.86
C PRO A 882 6.98 41.25 -11.62
N VAL A 883 6.91 40.84 -10.36
CA VAL A 883 6.74 39.44 -9.97
C VAL A 883 5.29 39.05 -10.25
N ILE A 884 5.13 37.98 -11.00
CA ILE A 884 3.83 37.37 -11.33
C ILE A 884 3.19 36.88 -10.03
N ASP A 885 1.98 37.36 -9.77
CA ASP A 885 1.12 36.97 -8.65
C ASP A 885 0.47 35.60 -8.96
N PRO A 886 0.67 34.56 -8.13
CA PRO A 886 0.09 33.24 -8.35
C PRO A 886 -1.43 33.16 -8.09
N ASP A 887 -2.10 34.23 -7.63
CA ASP A 887 -3.53 34.19 -7.28
C ASP A 887 -4.49 34.58 -8.43
N LYS A 888 -4.04 34.50 -9.69
CA LYS A 888 -4.92 34.61 -10.87
C LYS A 888 -4.66 33.52 -11.89
N LEU A 889 -5.07 32.30 -11.57
CA LEU A 889 -5.11 31.18 -12.50
C LEU A 889 -6.27 30.21 -12.21
N TRP A 890 -7.47 30.73 -11.90
CA TRP A 890 -8.73 29.99 -12.02
C TRP A 890 -9.89 30.96 -12.29
N ASP A 891 -10.12 31.23 -13.57
CA ASP A 891 -11.43 31.52 -14.17
C ASP A 891 -11.59 30.55 -15.35
#